data_AF-Q5X091-F1
#
_entry.id   AF-Q5X091-F1
#
_cell.length_a   1.000
_cell.length_b   1.000
_cell.length_c   1.000
_cell.angle_alpha   90.00
_cell.angle_beta   90.00
_cell.angle_gamma   90.00
#
_symmetry.space_group_name_H-M   'P 1'
#
loop_
_entity.id
_entity.type
_entity.pdbx_description
1 polymer ?
#
loop_
_entity_poly.entity_id
_entity_poly.type
_entity_poly.pdbx_seq_one_letter_code
_entity_poly.pdbx_strand_id
1 'polypeptide(L)'
;MGKGIILRVLENTILSPQVFDTLERLLPGYKVEYFKEQPDYRKSIARRIDSLHDAFSFILKAYPLDPKHTSLTAATLSTYAAECKASCDLEKLTLEELHLELERFTARLVEAIAIAWKWPKGKAVKEAIASLNEAEQYVLMSRGRSDIATIMPIEMDSETKYVLQYDESLSPVYEQWLTELKQLKEYNFPKTPAWFKNLPPYQQAYYCNLNLSSVDPKKALQHFNTFFGNWGDIAKRSLNLTTELNQIHTNSPPYPSWFNELSPAQQAMIRVLSATPHEIKSSLKEFKKFMVEQARNDQYASTLSLVPKLPQWYWVLSEKQQYFLEYALKNAEKVEDVVSYLSSRHRTLPAPANYGAHSLYLIDGEGKETLFYDKRYRSSHVASRDSLKLPEDVQQRHVDSNLVKVMEFAKPQQPLLLQTLISPIHAVDYIPTVVTDFLPELPPDLELYKIAREAVTRSKRRHEIFQHNHPFNIAKRYYYTQATDTDSEFLLKTAQKYASSKPGLQALIDDYKAVLESPLGSATFWDYDGRELFLSSLEELIILNMGGYSYGSCVSGKDRKAVELLHTDAMILYKAKYGNWPKFGIPKEKQERVNFINIVVDLYISRHQHELAGQNAPGSEGIKTPDWYWPNDIAEAINERLGTEKALAYDDRLATDNEVKNISKDLRSFFLPENELHCLLIAKQLGEKMCTMLYDVLSALINEERRFQKSSKDSWKLRWFSDKDVSSTPTGILNIREVMHDENSGNDNVLRIGKIFAAVLNRPESDSSRTTATNSVYDRIRKLLQPLSSEITLQALAEEAILEWSSLFESSKRENSGLVYV
;
A
#
# COMPACT_ATOMS: atom_id res chain seq x y z
N MET A 1 12.51 -13.20 10.67
CA MET A 1 12.90 -14.61 10.42
C MET A 1 13.77 -14.61 9.18
N GLY A 2 14.97 -15.20 9.22
CA GLY A 2 15.95 -15.10 8.13
C GLY A 2 15.46 -15.75 6.84
N LYS A 3 14.98 -14.95 5.88
CA LYS A 3 14.61 -15.40 4.53
C LYS A 3 15.83 -15.45 3.59
N GLY A 4 17.01 -15.69 4.16
CA GLY A 4 18.30 -15.62 3.48
C GLY A 4 18.83 -14.19 3.30
N ILE A 5 20.05 -14.11 2.80
CA ILE A 5 20.79 -12.88 2.54
C ILE A 5 21.10 -12.81 1.04
N ILE A 6 20.88 -11.66 0.42
CA ILE A 6 21.28 -11.38 -0.96
C ILE A 6 22.53 -10.50 -0.91
N LEU A 7 23.68 -11.03 -1.37
CA LEU A 7 24.89 -10.26 -1.57
C LEU A 7 24.96 -9.76 -3.01
N ARG A 8 24.82 -8.46 -3.19
CA ARG A 8 24.96 -7.80 -4.48
C ARG A 8 26.43 -7.46 -4.75
N VAL A 9 26.95 -7.94 -5.88
CA VAL A 9 28.35 -7.76 -6.29
C VAL A 9 28.37 -7.04 -7.63
N LEU A 10 29.16 -5.97 -7.74
CA LEU A 10 29.32 -5.25 -9.01
C LEU A 10 29.94 -6.18 -10.05
N GLU A 11 29.36 -6.24 -11.26
CA GLU A 11 29.85 -7.08 -12.36
C GLU A 11 31.34 -6.85 -12.61
N ASN A 12 32.07 -7.94 -12.90
CA ASN A 12 33.52 -7.96 -13.11
C ASN A 12 34.38 -7.64 -11.87
N THR A 13 33.79 -7.44 -10.69
CA THR A 13 34.55 -7.35 -9.44
C THR A 13 35.15 -8.71 -9.09
N ILE A 14 36.48 -8.77 -9.01
CA ILE A 14 37.20 -9.95 -8.55
C ILE A 14 37.39 -9.82 -7.05
N LEU A 15 36.83 -10.75 -6.28
CA LEU A 15 37.01 -10.85 -4.84
C LEU A 15 38.13 -11.87 -4.56
N SER A 16 39.07 -11.51 -3.68
CA SER A 16 40.08 -12.47 -3.22
C SER A 16 39.44 -13.59 -2.39
N PRO A 17 40.06 -14.79 -2.30
CA PRO A 17 39.57 -15.85 -1.43
C PRO A 17 39.36 -15.39 0.02
N GLN A 18 40.24 -14.54 0.53
CA GLN A 18 40.16 -14.00 1.90
C GLN A 18 38.94 -13.09 2.11
N VAL A 19 38.62 -12.27 1.11
CA VAL A 19 37.39 -11.44 1.13
C VAL A 19 36.15 -12.32 1.07
N PHE A 20 36.18 -13.38 0.26
CA PHE A 20 35.09 -14.36 0.20
C PHE A 20 34.86 -15.06 1.55
N ASP A 21 35.92 -15.55 2.19
CA ASP A 21 35.85 -16.19 3.52
C ASP A 21 35.27 -15.23 4.57
N THR A 22 35.62 -13.95 4.47
CA THR A 22 35.11 -12.89 5.34
C THR A 22 33.63 -12.63 5.11
N LEU A 23 33.19 -12.60 3.85
CA LEU A 23 31.79 -12.45 3.50
C LEU A 23 30.96 -13.66 3.97
N GLU A 24 31.47 -14.88 3.85
CA GLU A 24 30.76 -16.09 4.32
C GLU A 24 30.61 -16.06 5.85
N ARG A 25 31.61 -15.54 6.57
CA ARG A 25 31.51 -15.37 8.02
C ARG A 25 30.53 -14.26 8.42
N LEU A 26 30.55 -13.12 7.72
CA LEU A 26 29.67 -11.99 8.02
C LEU A 26 28.22 -12.24 7.59
N LEU A 27 28.02 -12.97 6.50
CA LEU A 27 26.74 -13.13 5.81
C LEU A 27 26.43 -14.62 5.53
N PRO A 28 26.46 -15.51 6.53
CA PRO A 28 26.44 -16.96 6.31
C PRO A 28 25.28 -17.43 5.40
N GLY A 29 25.61 -18.19 4.35
CA GLY A 29 24.63 -18.73 3.39
C GLY A 29 24.04 -17.70 2.44
N TYR A 30 24.74 -16.59 2.16
CA TYR A 30 24.29 -15.59 1.20
C TYR A 30 24.15 -16.15 -0.22
N LYS A 31 23.29 -15.52 -1.02
CA LYS A 31 23.19 -15.74 -2.47
C LYS A 31 23.78 -14.54 -3.19
N VAL A 32 24.68 -14.80 -4.14
CA VAL A 32 25.25 -13.76 -4.98
C VAL A 32 24.25 -13.30 -6.04
N GLU A 33 24.09 -12.00 -6.16
CA GLU A 33 23.43 -11.35 -7.29
C GLU A 33 24.38 -10.33 -7.91
N TYR A 34 24.65 -10.46 -9.21
CA TYR A 34 25.47 -9.49 -9.90
C TYR A 34 24.64 -8.28 -10.34
N PHE A 35 25.21 -7.08 -10.24
CA PHE A 35 24.59 -5.84 -10.70
C PHE A 35 25.56 -5.00 -11.54
N LYS A 36 24.99 -4.14 -12.38
CA LYS A 36 25.71 -3.17 -13.22
C LYS A 36 25.57 -1.77 -12.63
N GLU A 37 26.51 -0.88 -12.93
CA GLU A 37 26.35 0.55 -12.62
C GLU A 37 25.08 1.13 -13.27
N GLN A 38 24.78 0.70 -14.49
CA GLN A 38 23.58 1.10 -15.22
C GLN A 38 22.34 0.35 -14.72
N PRO A 39 21.24 1.05 -14.40
CA PRO A 39 20.01 0.42 -13.92
C PRO A 39 19.37 -0.50 -14.97
N ASP A 40 18.91 -1.69 -14.54
CA ASP A 40 18.12 -2.59 -15.36
C ASP A 40 16.62 -2.32 -15.18
N TYR A 41 16.10 -1.38 -15.97
CA TYR A 41 14.68 -1.02 -15.96
C TYR A 41 13.77 -2.17 -16.41
N ARG A 42 14.23 -3.02 -17.33
CA ARG A 42 13.49 -4.19 -17.80
C ARG A 42 13.25 -5.17 -16.65
N LYS A 43 14.28 -5.46 -15.86
CA LYS A 43 14.18 -6.30 -14.66
C LYS A 43 13.20 -5.71 -13.64
N SER A 44 13.24 -4.39 -13.43
CA SER A 44 12.33 -3.71 -12.51
C SER A 44 10.86 -3.85 -12.98
N ILE A 45 10.58 -3.55 -14.24
CA ILE A 45 9.21 -3.65 -14.79
C ILE A 45 8.70 -5.10 -14.79
N ALA A 46 9.57 -6.08 -15.11
CA ALA A 46 9.23 -7.51 -15.01
C ALA A 46 8.83 -7.90 -13.57
N ARG A 47 9.63 -7.49 -12.57
CA ARG A 47 9.33 -7.72 -11.14
C ARG A 47 8.01 -7.09 -10.73
N ARG A 48 7.66 -5.90 -11.27
CA ARG A 48 6.39 -5.23 -10.99
C ARG A 48 5.20 -6.02 -11.53
N ILE A 49 5.27 -6.44 -12.79
CA ILE A 49 4.25 -7.27 -13.44
C ILE A 49 4.06 -8.58 -12.67
N ASP A 50 5.16 -9.25 -12.29
CA ASP A 50 5.13 -10.48 -11.50
C ASP A 50 4.45 -10.28 -10.14
N SER A 51 4.82 -9.22 -9.41
CA SER A 51 4.26 -8.93 -8.09
C SER A 51 2.76 -8.61 -8.15
N LEU A 52 2.31 -7.86 -9.17
CA LEU A 52 0.89 -7.56 -9.37
C LEU A 52 0.10 -8.80 -9.83
N HIS A 53 0.68 -9.66 -10.66
CA HIS A 53 0.09 -10.94 -11.02
C HIS A 53 -0.09 -11.85 -9.79
N ASP A 54 0.91 -11.90 -8.91
CA ASP A 54 0.84 -12.64 -7.65
C ASP A 54 -0.22 -12.07 -6.71
N ALA A 55 -0.33 -10.75 -6.63
CA ALA A 55 -1.37 -10.05 -5.87
C ALA A 55 -2.77 -10.41 -6.39
N PHE A 56 -3.00 -10.39 -7.71
CA PHE A 56 -4.27 -10.81 -8.31
C PHE A 56 -4.59 -12.27 -7.98
N SER A 57 -3.59 -13.16 -8.14
CA SER A 57 -3.71 -14.58 -7.77
C SER A 57 -4.02 -14.78 -6.29
N PHE A 58 -3.50 -13.92 -5.42
CA PHE A 58 -3.80 -13.92 -3.99
C PHE A 58 -5.24 -13.49 -3.71
N ILE A 59 -5.75 -12.43 -4.36
CA ILE A 59 -7.15 -11.99 -4.21
C ILE A 59 -8.10 -13.14 -4.52
N LEU A 60 -7.89 -13.84 -5.64
CA LEU A 60 -8.72 -14.97 -6.05
C LEU A 60 -8.81 -16.09 -5.01
N LYS A 61 -7.77 -16.26 -4.20
CA LYS A 61 -7.71 -17.30 -3.15
C LYS A 61 -8.20 -16.78 -1.79
N ALA A 62 -7.95 -15.52 -1.50
CA ALA A 62 -8.17 -14.93 -0.19
C ALA A 62 -9.54 -14.24 -0.05
N TYR A 63 -10.03 -13.58 -1.10
CA TYR A 63 -11.25 -12.77 -1.07
C TYR A 63 -12.30 -13.37 -2.02
N PRO A 64 -13.30 -14.11 -1.49
CA PRO A 64 -14.20 -14.91 -2.30
C PRO A 64 -15.07 -14.07 -3.23
N LEU A 65 -15.38 -14.61 -4.40
CA LEU A 65 -16.37 -14.06 -5.32
C LEU A 65 -17.78 -14.29 -4.74
N ASP A 66 -18.67 -13.32 -4.90
CA ASP A 66 -20.08 -13.44 -4.52
C ASP A 66 -20.87 -14.02 -5.73
N PRO A 67 -21.38 -15.26 -5.66
CA PRO A 67 -22.13 -15.87 -6.77
C PRO A 67 -23.42 -15.11 -7.12
N LYS A 68 -23.93 -14.27 -6.21
CA LYS A 68 -25.10 -13.40 -6.46
C LYS A 68 -24.73 -12.16 -7.27
N HIS A 69 -23.43 -11.85 -7.37
CA HIS A 69 -22.91 -10.69 -8.10
C HIS A 69 -22.28 -11.09 -9.44
N THR A 70 -21.58 -12.22 -9.51
CA THR A 70 -20.90 -12.66 -10.73
C THR A 70 -21.03 -14.16 -10.96
N SER A 71 -21.08 -14.56 -12.23
CA SER A 71 -20.98 -15.95 -12.69
C SER A 71 -19.55 -16.34 -13.10
N LEU A 72 -18.61 -15.38 -13.06
CA LEU A 72 -17.20 -15.62 -13.37
C LEU A 72 -16.56 -16.51 -12.31
N THR A 73 -15.70 -17.43 -12.75
CA THR A 73 -14.94 -18.32 -11.86
C THR A 73 -13.53 -17.81 -11.62
N ALA A 74 -12.95 -18.21 -10.48
CA ALA A 74 -11.56 -17.90 -10.18
C ALA A 74 -10.58 -18.49 -11.22
N ALA A 75 -10.91 -19.65 -11.82
CA ALA A 75 -10.11 -20.28 -12.86
C ALA A 75 -10.06 -19.40 -14.12
N THR A 76 -11.21 -18.91 -14.61
CA THR A 76 -11.29 -18.01 -15.77
C THR A 76 -10.48 -16.73 -15.55
N LEU A 77 -10.63 -16.10 -14.38
CA LEU A 77 -9.90 -14.89 -14.03
C LEU A 77 -8.39 -15.14 -13.94
N SER A 78 -7.97 -16.27 -13.37
CA SER A 78 -6.55 -16.65 -13.28
C SER A 78 -5.93 -16.88 -14.66
N THR A 79 -6.63 -17.56 -15.58
CA THR A 79 -6.16 -17.77 -16.95
C THR A 79 -6.04 -16.43 -17.69
N TYR A 80 -7.03 -15.55 -17.57
CA TYR A 80 -6.98 -14.22 -18.18
C TYR A 80 -5.78 -13.39 -17.67
N ALA A 81 -5.50 -13.40 -16.37
CA ALA A 81 -4.35 -12.69 -15.81
C ALA A 81 -3.02 -13.24 -16.34
N ALA A 82 -2.90 -14.57 -16.50
CA ALA A 82 -1.71 -15.21 -17.06
C ALA A 82 -1.50 -14.85 -18.55
N GLU A 83 -2.59 -14.84 -19.35
CA GLU A 83 -2.55 -14.38 -20.74
C GLU A 83 -2.13 -12.90 -20.83
N CYS A 84 -2.66 -12.05 -19.96
CA CYS A 84 -2.29 -10.63 -19.91
C CYS A 84 -0.80 -10.46 -19.64
N LYS A 85 -0.26 -11.22 -18.67
CA LYS A 85 1.17 -11.20 -18.33
C LYS A 85 2.03 -11.68 -19.50
N ALA A 86 1.63 -12.76 -20.18
CA ALA A 86 2.34 -13.30 -21.32
C ALA A 86 2.33 -12.36 -22.54
N SER A 87 1.35 -11.45 -22.62
CA SER A 87 1.24 -10.46 -23.71
C SER A 87 2.10 -9.20 -23.54
N CYS A 88 2.72 -9.00 -22.38
CA CYS A 88 3.57 -7.83 -22.14
C CYS A 88 4.88 -7.91 -22.94
N ASP A 89 5.20 -6.85 -23.68
CA ASP A 89 6.44 -6.75 -24.43
C ASP A 89 7.55 -6.13 -23.57
N LEU A 90 8.43 -6.97 -23.02
CA LEU A 90 9.57 -6.53 -22.21
C LEU A 90 10.83 -6.25 -23.03
N GLU A 91 10.78 -6.39 -24.36
CA GLU A 91 11.93 -6.09 -25.24
C GLU A 91 12.06 -4.61 -25.59
N LYS A 92 11.17 -3.75 -25.07
CA LYS A 92 11.26 -2.30 -25.21
C LYS A 92 12.60 -1.75 -24.69
N LEU A 93 13.05 -0.66 -25.30
CA LEU A 93 14.38 -0.10 -25.07
C LEU A 93 14.39 1.00 -24.01
N THR A 94 13.28 1.73 -23.85
CA THR A 94 13.17 2.86 -22.93
C THR A 94 12.31 2.52 -21.72
N LEU A 95 12.55 3.20 -20.59
CA LEU A 95 11.72 3.05 -19.41
C LEU A 95 10.27 3.49 -19.70
N GLU A 96 10.07 4.56 -20.47
CA GLU A 96 8.73 5.05 -20.79
C GLU A 96 7.89 4.03 -21.56
N GLU A 97 8.48 3.33 -22.54
CA GLU A 97 7.78 2.26 -23.28
C GLU A 97 7.49 1.04 -22.39
N LEU A 98 8.44 0.64 -21.55
CA LEU A 98 8.24 -0.45 -20.59
C LEU A 98 7.15 -0.08 -19.56
N HIS A 99 7.12 1.17 -19.13
CA HIS A 99 6.14 1.67 -18.17
C HIS A 99 4.74 1.68 -18.78
N LEU A 100 4.58 2.02 -20.06
CA LEU A 100 3.30 1.90 -20.77
C LEU A 100 2.78 0.46 -20.80
N GLU A 101 3.66 -0.54 -20.95
CA GLU A 101 3.28 -1.95 -20.84
C GLU A 101 2.82 -2.32 -19.43
N LEU A 102 3.47 -1.78 -18.39
CA LEU A 102 3.03 -1.91 -17.00
C LEU A 102 1.66 -1.26 -16.76
N GLU A 103 1.40 -0.06 -17.31
CA GLU A 103 0.10 0.61 -17.21
C GLU A 103 -1.01 -0.23 -17.82
N ARG A 104 -0.80 -0.73 -19.04
CA ARG A 104 -1.76 -1.61 -19.75
C ARG A 104 -2.03 -2.90 -18.98
N PHE A 105 -0.99 -3.56 -18.50
CA PHE A 105 -1.13 -4.77 -17.70
C PHE A 105 -1.93 -4.51 -16.42
N THR A 106 -1.57 -3.45 -15.69
CA THR A 106 -2.24 -3.04 -14.45
C THR A 106 -3.71 -2.72 -14.70
N ALA A 107 -4.03 -1.98 -15.77
CA ALA A 107 -5.39 -1.63 -16.13
C ALA A 107 -6.28 -2.86 -16.36
N ARG A 108 -5.78 -3.87 -17.09
CA ARG A 108 -6.49 -5.13 -17.33
C ARG A 108 -6.82 -5.88 -16.04
N LEU A 109 -5.87 -5.96 -15.10
CA LEU A 109 -6.12 -6.60 -13.80
C LEU A 109 -7.16 -5.82 -12.98
N VAL A 110 -7.04 -4.49 -12.94
CA VAL A 110 -7.95 -3.61 -12.20
C VAL A 110 -9.37 -3.69 -12.78
N GLU A 111 -9.52 -3.70 -14.10
CA GLU A 111 -10.81 -3.83 -14.76
C GLU A 111 -11.47 -5.17 -14.44
N ALA A 112 -10.71 -6.28 -14.51
CA ALA A 112 -11.19 -7.60 -14.13
C ALA A 112 -11.67 -7.66 -12.66
N ILE A 113 -10.92 -7.05 -11.73
CA ILE A 113 -11.34 -6.95 -10.31
C ILE A 113 -12.60 -6.08 -10.15
N ALA A 114 -12.69 -4.97 -10.88
CA ALA A 114 -13.82 -4.05 -10.81
C ALA A 114 -15.14 -4.71 -11.26
N ILE A 115 -15.06 -5.66 -12.22
CA ILE A 115 -16.20 -6.42 -12.72
C ILE A 115 -16.55 -7.58 -11.78
N ALA A 116 -15.55 -8.38 -11.38
CA ALA A 116 -15.79 -9.66 -10.71
C ALA A 116 -16.23 -9.53 -9.24
N TRP A 117 -15.89 -8.45 -8.53
CA TRP A 117 -16.30 -8.24 -7.14
C TRP A 117 -17.39 -7.19 -6.99
N LYS A 118 -18.17 -7.35 -5.93
CA LYS A 118 -19.20 -6.40 -5.53
C LYS A 118 -18.58 -5.21 -4.81
N TRP A 119 -18.73 -4.04 -5.38
CA TRP A 119 -18.20 -2.79 -4.84
C TRP A 119 -19.30 -1.77 -4.50
N PRO A 120 -19.03 -0.80 -3.62
CA PRO A 120 -19.94 0.32 -3.41
C PRO A 120 -20.22 1.07 -4.71
N LYS A 121 -21.45 1.54 -4.88
CA LYS A 121 -21.90 2.25 -6.09
C LYS A 121 -20.96 3.41 -6.43
N GLY A 122 -20.49 3.45 -7.67
CA GLY A 122 -19.57 4.48 -8.18
C GLY A 122 -18.12 4.36 -7.71
N LYS A 123 -17.74 3.32 -6.95
CA LYS A 123 -16.39 3.16 -6.39
C LYS A 123 -15.62 1.94 -6.91
N ALA A 124 -16.20 1.15 -7.81
CA ALA A 124 -15.63 -0.13 -8.29
C ALA A 124 -14.14 -0.04 -8.67
N VAL A 125 -13.78 0.89 -9.56
CA VAL A 125 -12.38 1.05 -10.00
C VAL A 125 -11.45 1.46 -8.85
N LYS A 126 -11.88 2.39 -7.99
CA LYS A 126 -11.07 2.85 -6.85
C LYS A 126 -10.84 1.71 -5.85
N GLU A 127 -11.87 0.93 -5.56
CA GLU A 127 -11.77 -0.21 -4.65
C GLU A 127 -10.97 -1.36 -5.26
N ALA A 128 -11.07 -1.59 -6.58
CA ALA A 128 -10.29 -2.58 -7.30
C ALA A 128 -8.79 -2.26 -7.26
N ILE A 129 -8.41 -1.00 -7.51
CA ILE A 129 -7.03 -0.50 -7.35
C ILE A 129 -6.55 -0.72 -5.92
N ALA A 130 -7.35 -0.34 -4.91
CA ALA A 130 -7.00 -0.54 -3.51
C ALA A 130 -6.87 -2.03 -3.15
N SER A 131 -7.75 -2.88 -3.68
CA SER A 131 -7.73 -4.32 -3.46
C SER A 131 -6.45 -4.95 -4.02
N LEU A 132 -6.04 -4.59 -5.24
CA LEU A 132 -4.77 -5.05 -5.83
C LEU A 132 -3.55 -4.57 -5.04
N ASN A 133 -3.54 -3.30 -4.65
CA ASN A 133 -2.47 -2.70 -3.87
C ASN A 133 -2.31 -3.34 -2.48
N GLU A 134 -3.42 -3.58 -1.79
CA GLU A 134 -3.43 -4.18 -0.46
C GLU A 134 -3.10 -5.68 -0.53
N ALA A 135 -3.63 -6.42 -1.50
CA ALA A 135 -3.33 -7.83 -1.67
C ALA A 135 -1.83 -8.09 -1.86
N GLU A 136 -1.15 -7.25 -2.66
CA GLU A 136 0.30 -7.33 -2.83
C GLU A 136 1.03 -7.22 -1.48
N GLN A 137 0.60 -6.32 -0.60
CA GLN A 137 1.23 -6.14 0.71
C GLN A 137 1.13 -7.39 1.58
N TYR A 138 -0.02 -8.08 1.55
CA TYR A 138 -0.21 -9.34 2.28
C TYR A 138 0.56 -10.51 1.64
N VAL A 139 0.75 -10.52 0.32
CA VAL A 139 1.66 -11.46 -0.35
C VAL A 139 3.10 -11.26 0.14
N LEU A 140 3.57 -10.01 0.16
CA LEU A 140 4.92 -9.65 0.62
C LEU A 140 5.13 -9.96 2.10
N MET A 141 4.13 -9.66 2.94
CA MET A 141 4.11 -10.06 4.35
C MET A 141 4.33 -11.57 4.48
N SER A 142 3.50 -12.38 3.81
CA SER A 142 3.56 -13.85 3.87
C SER A 142 4.90 -14.43 3.36
N ARG A 143 5.51 -13.80 2.35
CA ARG A 143 6.83 -14.20 1.82
C ARG A 143 7.95 -13.90 2.82
N GLY A 144 7.83 -12.79 3.53
CA GLY A 144 8.91 -12.20 4.31
C GLY A 144 9.88 -11.40 3.44
N ARG A 145 11.02 -11.03 4.03
CA ARG A 145 12.04 -10.21 3.38
C ARG A 145 13.42 -10.78 3.65
N SER A 146 14.23 -10.89 2.60
CA SER A 146 15.65 -11.23 2.69
C SER A 146 16.48 -10.02 3.09
N ASP A 147 17.54 -10.25 3.84
CA ASP A 147 18.53 -9.22 4.12
C ASP A 147 19.26 -8.88 2.82
N ILE A 148 19.75 -7.65 2.72
CA ILE A 148 20.47 -7.19 1.52
C ILE A 148 21.82 -6.63 1.90
N ALA A 149 22.85 -7.13 1.22
CA ALA A 149 24.21 -6.63 1.32
C ALA A 149 24.66 -6.18 -0.08
N THR A 150 25.48 -5.15 -0.16
CA THR A 150 26.06 -4.70 -1.43
C THR A 150 27.54 -4.38 -1.21
N ILE A 151 28.39 -5.08 -1.95
CA ILE A 151 29.83 -4.89 -1.90
C ILE A 151 30.32 -4.10 -3.12
N MET A 152 31.15 -3.09 -2.86
CA MET A 152 31.77 -2.27 -3.90
C MET A 152 33.27 -2.07 -3.63
N PRO A 153 34.11 -2.09 -4.67
CA PRO A 153 35.51 -1.71 -4.51
C PRO A 153 35.64 -0.21 -4.23
N ILE A 154 36.61 0.16 -3.40
CA ILE A 154 37.02 1.54 -3.15
C ILE A 154 38.55 1.61 -3.07
N GLU A 155 39.14 2.58 -3.77
CA GLU A 155 40.58 2.83 -3.67
C GLU A 155 40.90 3.66 -2.42
N MET A 156 41.74 3.12 -1.53
CA MET A 156 42.20 3.75 -0.29
C MET A 156 43.68 3.42 -0.07
N ASP A 157 44.52 4.43 0.20
CA ASP A 157 45.95 4.24 0.50
C ASP A 157 46.75 3.51 -0.60
N SER A 158 46.36 3.67 -1.87
CA SER A 158 46.90 2.91 -3.03
C SER A 158 46.56 1.42 -3.05
N GLU A 159 45.60 0.99 -2.25
CA GLU A 159 45.08 -0.38 -2.22
C GLU A 159 43.58 -0.40 -2.51
N THR A 160 43.13 -1.40 -3.26
CA THR A 160 41.70 -1.68 -3.42
C THR A 160 41.17 -2.33 -2.14
N LYS A 161 40.27 -1.63 -1.45
CA LYS A 161 39.47 -2.15 -0.34
C LYS A 161 38.03 -2.33 -0.80
N TYR A 162 37.18 -2.91 0.04
CA TYR A 162 35.79 -3.15 -0.28
C TYR A 162 34.86 -2.55 0.77
N VAL A 163 33.89 -1.78 0.33
CA VAL A 163 32.81 -1.26 1.17
C VAL A 163 31.65 -2.22 1.10
N LEU A 164 31.12 -2.63 2.25
CA LEU A 164 29.92 -3.44 2.37
C LEU A 164 28.83 -2.65 3.08
N GLN A 165 27.80 -2.26 2.33
CA GLN A 165 26.54 -1.78 2.89
C GLN A 165 25.67 -2.99 3.23
N TYR A 166 25.17 -3.08 4.45
CA TYR A 166 24.38 -4.21 4.91
C TYR A 166 23.12 -3.76 5.63
N ASP A 167 21.96 -4.13 5.10
CA ASP A 167 20.64 -3.89 5.67
C ASP A 167 20.01 -5.23 6.10
N GLU A 168 19.93 -5.42 7.40
CA GLU A 168 19.30 -6.56 8.07
C GLU A 168 17.80 -6.31 8.25
N SER A 169 16.97 -7.26 7.81
CA SER A 169 15.53 -7.24 8.03
C SER A 169 15.22 -7.64 9.48
N LEU A 170 14.57 -6.75 10.22
CA LEU A 170 14.23 -6.99 11.61
C LEU A 170 12.77 -7.43 11.76
N SER A 171 12.53 -8.42 12.62
CA SER A 171 11.18 -8.91 12.88
C SER A 171 10.35 -7.83 13.58
N PRO A 172 9.19 -7.41 13.04
CA PRO A 172 8.33 -6.42 13.68
C PRO A 172 7.46 -7.03 14.79
N VAL A 173 7.54 -8.34 15.00
CA VAL A 173 6.69 -9.09 15.94
C VAL A 173 7.03 -8.78 17.40
N TYR A 174 5.98 -8.60 18.21
CA TYR A 174 6.04 -8.50 19.67
C TYR A 174 4.93 -9.36 20.29
N GLU A 175 5.10 -9.72 21.57
CA GLU A 175 4.31 -10.76 22.25
C GLU A 175 2.80 -10.49 22.25
N GLN A 176 2.38 -9.27 22.61
CA GLN A 176 0.96 -8.91 22.66
C GLN A 176 0.29 -9.08 21.29
N TRP A 177 0.91 -8.59 20.21
CA TRP A 177 0.35 -8.72 18.88
C TRP A 177 0.32 -10.16 18.40
N LEU A 178 1.34 -10.95 18.73
CA LEU A 178 1.36 -12.36 18.41
C LEU A 178 0.23 -13.14 19.10
N THR A 179 -0.05 -12.83 20.37
CA THR A 179 -1.19 -13.39 21.11
C THR A 179 -2.51 -13.02 20.44
N GLU A 180 -2.67 -11.76 20.03
CA GLU A 180 -3.87 -11.30 19.31
C GLU A 180 -4.06 -12.01 17.97
N LEU A 181 -3.00 -12.19 17.17
CA LEU A 181 -3.07 -12.93 15.91
C LEU A 181 -3.44 -14.41 16.12
N LYS A 182 -2.95 -15.04 17.20
CA LYS A 182 -3.33 -16.40 17.59
C LYS A 182 -4.80 -16.47 18.01
N GLN A 183 -5.30 -15.47 18.73
CA GLN A 183 -6.72 -15.35 19.07
C GLN A 183 -7.59 -15.22 17.82
N LEU A 184 -7.18 -14.46 16.80
CA LEU A 184 -7.91 -14.40 15.53
C LEU A 184 -8.08 -15.78 14.89
N LYS A 185 -7.04 -16.61 14.94
CA LYS A 185 -7.07 -17.99 14.44
C LYS A 185 -8.00 -18.88 15.27
N GLU A 186 -7.96 -18.75 16.60
CA GLU A 186 -8.84 -19.47 17.53
C GLU A 186 -10.33 -19.16 17.30
N TYR A 187 -10.65 -17.88 17.08
CA TYR A 187 -12.02 -17.43 16.82
C TYR A 187 -12.45 -17.54 15.34
N ASN A 188 -11.64 -18.20 14.49
CA ASN A 188 -11.88 -18.39 13.07
C ASN A 188 -12.16 -17.08 12.29
N PHE A 189 -11.37 -16.04 12.58
CA PHE A 189 -11.31 -14.79 11.81
C PHE A 189 -12.68 -14.15 11.54
N PRO A 190 -13.47 -13.83 12.58
CA PRO A 190 -14.81 -13.30 12.40
C PRO A 190 -14.74 -11.93 11.69
N LYS A 191 -15.58 -11.72 10.68
CA LYS A 191 -15.61 -10.43 9.97
C LYS A 191 -16.32 -9.36 10.80
N THR A 192 -15.95 -8.10 10.61
CA THR A 192 -16.58 -6.99 11.32
C THR A 192 -18.09 -6.97 11.03
N PRO A 193 -18.95 -7.12 12.05
CA PRO A 193 -20.38 -7.21 11.82
C PRO A 193 -20.95 -5.86 11.39
N ALA A 194 -22.00 -5.90 10.57
CA ALA A 194 -22.56 -4.69 9.95
C ALA A 194 -23.05 -3.65 10.98
N TRP A 195 -23.57 -4.09 12.13
CA TRP A 195 -24.00 -3.22 13.21
C TRP A 195 -22.85 -2.47 13.89
N PHE A 196 -21.63 -3.02 13.89
CA PHE A 196 -20.45 -2.42 14.52
C PHE A 196 -19.74 -1.42 13.60
N LYS A 197 -19.71 -1.71 12.29
CA LYS A 197 -18.92 -0.99 11.27
C LYS A 197 -19.12 0.53 11.28
N ASN A 198 -20.34 0.99 11.55
CA ASN A 198 -20.71 2.41 11.49
C ASN A 198 -20.93 3.04 12.87
N LEU A 199 -20.48 2.37 13.95
CA LEU A 199 -20.65 2.92 15.28
C LEU A 199 -19.78 4.15 15.51
N PRO A 200 -20.28 5.17 16.24
CA PRO A 200 -19.44 6.25 16.73
C PRO A 200 -18.30 5.72 17.63
N PRO A 201 -17.15 6.42 17.67
CA PRO A 201 -15.96 5.95 18.42
C PRO A 201 -16.24 5.61 19.89
N TYR A 202 -17.09 6.36 20.59
CA TYR A 202 -17.41 6.08 22.00
C TYR A 202 -18.20 4.78 22.20
N GLN A 203 -19.04 4.40 21.23
CA GLN A 203 -19.78 3.14 21.27
C GLN A 203 -18.86 1.96 20.95
N GLN A 204 -17.95 2.13 19.98
CA GLN A 204 -16.91 1.13 19.70
C GLN A 204 -16.02 0.90 20.93
N ALA A 205 -15.56 1.98 21.57
CA ALA A 205 -14.76 1.92 22.78
C ALA A 205 -15.46 1.14 23.90
N TYR A 206 -16.76 1.36 24.10
CA TYR A 206 -17.56 0.58 25.05
C TYR A 206 -17.59 -0.91 24.72
N TYR A 207 -17.92 -1.29 23.48
CA TYR A 207 -18.08 -2.71 23.11
C TYR A 207 -16.76 -3.47 23.07
N CYS A 208 -15.67 -2.85 22.58
CA CYS A 208 -14.34 -3.48 22.54
C CYS A 208 -13.74 -3.69 23.94
N ASN A 209 -14.15 -2.92 24.94
CA ASN A 209 -13.65 -3.02 26.32
C ASN A 209 -14.68 -3.66 27.28
N LEU A 210 -15.73 -4.29 26.75
CA LEU A 210 -16.80 -4.90 27.54
C LEU A 210 -16.30 -6.15 28.29
N ASN A 211 -16.10 -6.01 29.60
CA ASN A 211 -15.63 -7.10 30.45
C ASN A 211 -16.77 -7.63 31.34
N LEU A 212 -17.57 -8.55 30.82
CA LEU A 212 -18.66 -9.23 31.53
C LEU A 212 -18.41 -10.74 31.54
N SER A 213 -18.83 -11.42 32.61
CA SER A 213 -18.70 -12.89 32.73
C SER A 213 -19.40 -13.67 31.61
N SER A 214 -20.52 -13.13 31.10
CA SER A 214 -21.05 -13.51 29.79
C SER A 214 -21.59 -12.26 29.09
N VAL A 215 -21.27 -12.13 27.81
CA VAL A 215 -21.69 -11.00 26.99
C VAL A 215 -22.87 -11.42 26.12
N ASP A 216 -24.05 -10.88 26.44
CA ASP A 216 -25.28 -11.02 25.66
C ASP A 216 -26.04 -9.68 25.60
N PRO A 217 -26.97 -9.49 24.65
CA PRO A 217 -27.68 -8.22 24.50
C PRO A 217 -28.36 -7.70 25.78
N LYS A 218 -28.95 -8.60 26.57
CA LYS A 218 -29.67 -8.24 27.80
C LYS A 218 -28.69 -7.76 28.88
N LYS A 219 -27.60 -8.49 29.10
CA LYS A 219 -26.58 -8.13 30.08
C LYS A 219 -25.83 -6.86 29.68
N ALA A 220 -25.50 -6.70 28.40
CA ALA A 220 -24.87 -5.47 27.91
C ALA A 220 -25.77 -4.25 28.13
N LEU A 221 -27.06 -4.37 27.80
CA LEU A 221 -28.05 -3.31 28.03
C LEU A 221 -28.27 -3.02 29.51
N GLN A 222 -28.30 -4.04 30.38
CA GLN A 222 -28.39 -3.88 31.82
C GLN A 222 -27.17 -3.15 32.38
N HIS A 223 -25.95 -3.57 31.99
CA HIS A 223 -24.70 -2.93 32.39
C HIS A 223 -24.67 -1.45 31.98
N PHE A 224 -25.07 -1.13 30.75
CA PHE A 224 -25.16 0.25 30.28
C PHE A 224 -26.24 1.05 31.02
N ASN A 225 -27.43 0.47 31.27
CA ASN A 225 -28.52 1.16 31.97
C ASN A 225 -28.15 1.54 33.40
N THR A 226 -27.42 0.66 34.12
CA THR A 226 -26.90 0.97 35.46
C THR A 226 -25.98 2.19 35.40
N PHE A 227 -25.05 2.21 34.45
CA PHE A 227 -24.18 3.36 34.23
C PHE A 227 -24.94 4.64 33.87
N PHE A 228 -25.86 4.55 32.92
CA PHE A 228 -26.66 5.68 32.46
C PHE A 228 -27.51 6.29 33.57
N GLY A 229 -28.06 5.45 34.47
CA GLY A 229 -28.77 5.90 35.67
C GLY A 229 -27.83 6.64 36.63
N ASN A 230 -26.64 6.09 36.87
CA ASN A 230 -25.64 6.67 37.79
C ASN A 230 -25.00 7.96 37.27
N TRP A 231 -24.93 8.17 35.95
CA TRP A 231 -24.34 9.39 35.37
C TRP A 231 -24.99 10.67 35.89
N GLY A 232 -26.31 10.66 36.11
CA GLY A 232 -27.02 11.80 36.67
C GLY A 232 -26.55 12.18 38.08
N ASP A 233 -26.12 11.20 38.88
CA ASP A 233 -25.60 11.42 40.23
C ASP A 233 -24.13 11.84 40.20
N ILE A 234 -23.31 11.27 39.31
CA ILE A 234 -21.92 11.70 39.07
C ILE A 234 -21.91 13.20 38.72
N ALA A 235 -22.76 13.61 37.78
CA ALA A 235 -22.84 15.00 37.34
C ALA A 235 -23.30 15.97 38.44
N LYS A 236 -24.07 15.50 39.43
CA LYS A 236 -24.52 16.31 40.58
C LYS A 236 -23.50 16.39 41.71
N ARG A 237 -22.75 15.31 41.93
CA ARG A 237 -21.75 15.20 43.02
C ARG A 237 -20.40 15.79 42.65
N SER A 238 -20.09 15.88 41.36
CA SER A 238 -18.88 16.51 40.87
C SER A 238 -18.83 18.00 41.25
N LEU A 239 -17.68 18.44 41.77
CA LEU A 239 -17.46 19.85 42.13
C LEU A 239 -17.29 20.73 40.89
N ASN A 240 -16.61 20.18 39.86
CA ASN A 240 -16.44 20.83 38.57
C ASN A 240 -16.26 19.77 37.47
N LEU A 241 -17.39 19.30 36.94
CA LEU A 241 -17.42 18.22 35.96
C LEU A 241 -16.63 18.57 34.69
N THR A 242 -16.65 19.83 34.26
CA THR A 242 -15.91 20.26 33.07
C THR A 242 -14.40 20.12 33.25
N THR A 243 -13.87 20.54 34.40
CA THR A 243 -12.43 20.38 34.71
C THR A 243 -12.07 18.91 34.85
N GLU A 244 -12.90 18.11 35.51
CA GLU A 244 -12.69 16.67 35.66
C GLU A 244 -12.70 15.92 34.32
N LEU A 245 -13.63 16.27 33.42
CA LEU A 245 -13.67 15.72 32.06
C LEU A 245 -12.46 16.16 31.23
N ASN A 246 -12.02 17.41 31.38
CA ASN A 246 -10.81 17.87 30.71
C ASN A 246 -9.56 17.11 31.19
N GLN A 247 -9.44 16.81 32.49
CA GLN A 247 -8.36 15.95 33.02
C GLN A 247 -8.37 14.55 32.41
N ILE A 248 -9.55 13.96 32.21
CA ILE A 248 -9.71 12.67 31.55
C ILE A 248 -9.29 12.76 30.08
N HIS A 249 -9.74 13.79 29.36
CA HIS A 249 -9.43 14.01 27.95
C HIS A 249 -7.92 14.18 27.74
N THR A 250 -7.26 15.00 28.56
CA THR A 250 -5.82 15.26 28.46
C THR A 250 -4.95 14.21 29.17
N ASN A 251 -5.55 13.08 29.58
CA ASN A 251 -4.88 11.96 30.25
C ASN A 251 -3.95 12.44 31.41
N SER A 252 -4.45 13.40 32.20
CA SER A 252 -3.70 14.14 33.22
C SER A 252 -4.08 13.69 34.64
N PRO A 253 -3.31 12.77 35.26
CA PRO A 253 -3.61 12.28 36.61
C PRO A 253 -3.36 13.36 37.70
N PRO A 254 -3.99 13.26 38.88
CA PRO A 254 -4.90 12.19 39.31
C PRO A 254 -6.28 12.29 38.66
N TYR A 255 -6.86 11.15 38.26
CA TYR A 255 -8.22 11.11 37.73
C TYR A 255 -9.27 11.23 38.84
N PRO A 256 -10.48 11.76 38.53
CA PRO A 256 -11.60 11.80 39.47
C PRO A 256 -11.92 10.41 40.02
N SER A 257 -12.27 10.30 41.30
CA SER A 257 -12.55 8.99 41.94
C SER A 257 -13.67 8.23 41.23
N TRP A 258 -14.74 8.93 40.84
CA TRP A 258 -15.87 8.35 40.12
C TRP A 258 -15.44 7.72 38.79
N PHE A 259 -14.43 8.25 38.11
CA PHE A 259 -13.93 7.70 36.85
C PHE A 259 -13.19 6.38 37.10
N ASN A 260 -12.36 6.33 38.13
CA ASN A 260 -11.62 5.12 38.51
C ASN A 260 -12.55 3.97 38.97
N GLU A 261 -13.74 4.30 39.48
CA GLU A 261 -14.77 3.32 39.87
C GLU A 261 -15.56 2.72 38.70
N LEU A 262 -15.49 3.35 37.51
CA LEU A 262 -16.16 2.84 36.31
C LEU A 262 -15.50 1.55 35.81
N SER A 263 -16.29 0.70 35.14
CA SER A 263 -15.73 -0.47 34.45
C SER A 263 -14.85 -0.06 33.25
N PRO A 264 -13.93 -0.92 32.76
CA PRO A 264 -13.07 -0.57 31.63
C PRO A 264 -13.83 -0.06 30.38
N ALA A 265 -14.97 -0.68 30.05
CA ALA A 265 -15.85 -0.23 28.97
C ALA A 265 -16.39 1.18 29.17
N GLN A 266 -16.79 1.51 30.41
CA GLN A 266 -17.34 2.81 30.76
C GLN A 266 -16.24 3.87 30.80
N GLN A 267 -15.04 3.54 31.31
CA GLN A 267 -13.87 4.41 31.28
C GLN A 267 -13.47 4.76 29.84
N ALA A 268 -13.36 3.75 28.96
CA ALA A 268 -13.00 3.95 27.56
C ALA A 268 -14.04 4.82 26.83
N MET A 269 -15.32 4.57 27.05
CA MET A 269 -16.40 5.38 26.49
C MET A 269 -16.36 6.83 26.98
N ILE A 270 -16.19 7.05 28.29
CA ILE A 270 -16.12 8.41 28.87
C ILE A 270 -14.86 9.14 28.41
N ARG A 271 -13.73 8.45 28.24
CA ARG A 271 -12.51 9.06 27.70
C ARG A 271 -12.76 9.67 26.31
N VAL A 272 -13.44 8.94 25.43
CA VAL A 272 -13.82 9.48 24.11
C VAL A 272 -14.82 10.64 24.24
N LEU A 273 -15.86 10.47 25.06
CA LEU A 273 -16.92 11.49 25.25
C LEU A 273 -16.42 12.75 25.97
N SER A 274 -15.30 12.68 26.68
CA SER A 274 -14.72 13.81 27.41
C SER A 274 -14.18 14.92 26.49
N ALA A 275 -13.95 14.60 25.21
CA ALA A 275 -13.61 15.59 24.18
C ALA A 275 -14.78 16.53 23.84
N THR A 276 -16.03 16.09 24.03
CA THR A 276 -17.24 16.90 23.86
C THR A 276 -18.14 16.87 25.11
N PRO A 277 -17.72 17.51 26.22
CA PRO A 277 -18.43 17.42 27.52
C PRO A 277 -19.92 17.78 27.48
N HIS A 278 -20.32 18.68 26.59
CA HIS A 278 -21.70 19.15 26.46
C HIS A 278 -22.62 18.13 25.78
N GLU A 279 -22.08 17.16 25.03
CA GLU A 279 -22.85 16.17 24.26
C GLU A 279 -23.03 14.85 25.02
N ILE A 280 -22.29 14.60 26.10
CA ILE A 280 -22.24 13.31 26.80
C ILE A 280 -23.65 12.77 27.09
N LYS A 281 -24.53 13.59 27.67
CA LYS A 281 -25.88 13.15 28.05
C LYS A 281 -26.73 12.75 26.82
N SER A 282 -26.63 13.49 25.72
CA SER A 282 -27.31 13.14 24.46
C SER A 282 -26.73 11.87 23.85
N SER A 283 -25.41 11.73 23.79
CA SER A 283 -24.74 10.56 23.23
C SER A 283 -25.05 9.29 24.02
N LEU A 284 -25.09 9.36 25.35
CA LEU A 284 -25.51 8.23 26.18
C LEU A 284 -26.98 7.84 25.96
N LYS A 285 -27.87 8.82 25.77
CA LYS A 285 -29.29 8.56 25.47
C LYS A 285 -29.46 7.91 24.09
N GLU A 286 -28.72 8.39 23.09
CA GLU A 286 -28.69 7.82 21.75
C GLU A 286 -28.16 6.39 21.77
N PHE A 287 -27.09 6.14 22.52
CA PHE A 287 -26.54 4.80 22.64
C PHE A 287 -27.51 3.83 23.31
N LYS A 288 -28.22 4.26 24.37
CA LYS A 288 -29.31 3.47 24.96
C LYS A 288 -30.34 3.05 23.91
N LYS A 289 -30.78 4.01 23.09
CA LYS A 289 -31.77 3.78 22.04
C LYS A 289 -31.24 2.76 21.02
N PHE A 290 -30.01 2.94 20.56
CA PHE A 290 -29.33 2.00 19.66
C PHE A 290 -29.32 0.57 20.24
N MET A 291 -28.92 0.40 21.50
CA MET A 291 -28.87 -0.93 22.14
C MET A 291 -30.25 -1.59 22.21
N VAL A 292 -31.31 -0.83 22.47
CA VAL A 292 -32.69 -1.35 22.50
C VAL A 292 -33.15 -1.77 21.10
N GLU A 293 -32.79 -1.02 20.07
CA GLU A 293 -33.11 -1.35 18.67
C GLU A 293 -32.35 -2.61 18.21
N GLN A 294 -31.06 -2.71 18.52
CA GLN A 294 -30.24 -3.87 18.16
C GLN A 294 -30.53 -5.13 18.98
N ALA A 295 -31.15 -5.03 20.16
CA ALA A 295 -31.49 -6.19 20.98
C ALA A 295 -32.43 -7.20 20.26
N ARG A 296 -33.11 -6.77 19.18
CA ARG A 296 -33.97 -7.63 18.34
C ARG A 296 -33.28 -8.16 17.07
N ASN A 297 -32.00 -7.80 16.84
CA ASN A 297 -31.25 -8.19 15.67
C ASN A 297 -30.45 -9.48 15.93
N ASP A 298 -30.73 -10.53 15.16
CA ASP A 298 -30.07 -11.84 15.30
C ASP A 298 -28.56 -11.77 15.04
N GLN A 299 -28.12 -10.92 14.11
CA GLN A 299 -26.70 -10.70 13.86
C GLN A 299 -26.03 -10.05 15.06
N TYR A 300 -26.69 -9.10 15.72
CA TYR A 300 -26.19 -8.48 16.94
C TYR A 300 -26.06 -9.52 18.06
N ALA A 301 -27.11 -10.30 18.30
CA ALA A 301 -27.12 -11.33 19.34
C ALA A 301 -26.04 -12.40 19.13
N SER A 302 -25.81 -12.84 17.89
CA SER A 302 -24.82 -13.88 17.57
C SER A 302 -23.37 -13.40 17.57
N THR A 303 -23.11 -12.12 17.29
CA THR A 303 -21.73 -11.60 17.13
C THR A 303 -21.24 -10.75 18.30
N LEU A 304 -22.12 -10.21 19.15
CA LEU A 304 -21.75 -9.30 20.24
C LEU A 304 -20.68 -9.88 21.18
N SER A 305 -20.76 -11.17 21.51
CA SER A 305 -19.82 -11.82 22.42
C SER A 305 -18.39 -11.94 21.88
N LEU A 306 -18.20 -11.77 20.57
CA LEU A 306 -16.90 -11.85 19.90
C LEU A 306 -16.15 -10.51 19.96
N VAL A 307 -16.86 -9.39 19.93
CA VAL A 307 -16.27 -8.04 19.83
C VAL A 307 -15.24 -7.75 20.94
N PRO A 308 -15.53 -7.97 22.24
CA PRO A 308 -14.55 -7.70 23.30
C PRO A 308 -13.42 -8.74 23.39
N LYS A 309 -13.51 -9.87 22.67
CA LYS A 309 -12.50 -10.94 22.69
C LYS A 309 -11.35 -10.71 21.72
N LEU A 310 -11.55 -9.81 20.76
CA LEU A 310 -10.58 -9.49 19.72
C LEU A 310 -10.21 -8.01 19.78
N PRO A 311 -8.98 -7.65 19.39
CA PRO A 311 -8.50 -6.28 19.54
C PRO A 311 -9.22 -5.31 18.60
N GLN A 312 -9.42 -4.07 19.04
CA GLN A 312 -10.11 -3.04 18.26
C GLN A 312 -9.47 -2.77 16.89
N TRP A 313 -8.13 -2.86 16.79
CA TRP A 313 -7.41 -2.65 15.52
C TRP A 313 -7.87 -3.63 14.43
N TYR A 314 -8.30 -4.84 14.80
CA TYR A 314 -8.79 -5.83 13.84
C TYR A 314 -10.19 -5.49 13.32
N TRP A 315 -11.06 -4.95 14.19
CA TRP A 315 -12.43 -4.61 13.82
C TRP A 315 -12.54 -3.42 12.89
N VAL A 316 -11.53 -2.54 12.89
CA VAL A 316 -11.47 -1.38 12.00
C VAL A 316 -10.79 -1.67 10.65
N LEU A 317 -10.21 -2.87 10.48
CA LEU A 317 -9.75 -3.31 9.16
C LEU A 317 -10.92 -3.40 8.19
N SER A 318 -10.63 -3.13 6.91
CA SER A 318 -11.61 -3.38 5.86
C SER A 318 -11.89 -4.88 5.73
N GLU A 319 -13.08 -5.22 5.23
CA GLU A 319 -13.47 -6.62 5.06
C GLU A 319 -12.46 -7.42 4.21
N LYS A 320 -12.00 -6.84 3.09
CA LYS A 320 -10.96 -7.43 2.24
C LYS A 320 -9.65 -7.66 3.01
N GLN A 321 -9.21 -6.72 3.87
CA GLN A 321 -8.02 -6.91 4.71
C GLN A 321 -8.20 -8.00 5.75
N GLN A 322 -9.40 -8.16 6.32
CA GLN A 322 -9.69 -9.27 7.23
C GLN A 322 -9.61 -10.62 6.51
N TYR A 323 -10.07 -10.71 5.26
CA TYR A 323 -9.91 -11.89 4.40
C TYR A 323 -8.45 -12.15 4.02
N PHE A 324 -7.70 -11.10 3.65
CA PHE A 324 -6.28 -11.22 3.31
C PHE A 324 -5.45 -11.69 4.52
N LEU A 325 -5.70 -11.13 5.71
CA LEU A 325 -5.05 -11.54 6.95
C LEU A 325 -5.40 -12.98 7.32
N GLU A 326 -6.68 -13.35 7.21
CA GLU A 326 -7.14 -14.73 7.42
C GLU A 326 -6.40 -15.70 6.52
N TYR A 327 -6.39 -15.44 5.21
CA TYR A 327 -5.76 -16.35 4.25
C TYR A 327 -4.26 -16.49 4.51
N ALA A 328 -3.56 -15.39 4.80
CA ALA A 328 -2.14 -15.41 5.12
C ALA A 328 -1.85 -16.26 6.38
N LEU A 329 -2.66 -16.11 7.44
CA LEU A 329 -2.47 -16.82 8.71
C LEU A 329 -2.96 -18.27 8.72
N LYS A 330 -4.00 -18.60 7.94
CA LYS A 330 -4.52 -19.97 7.82
C LYS A 330 -3.53 -20.89 7.12
N ASN A 331 -2.85 -20.39 6.10
CA ASN A 331 -1.92 -21.17 5.28
C ASN A 331 -0.51 -21.28 5.88
N ALA A 332 -0.29 -20.74 7.07
CA ALA A 332 0.99 -20.80 7.74
C ALA A 332 1.00 -21.76 8.92
N GLU A 333 2.11 -22.50 9.04
CA GLU A 333 2.38 -23.36 10.19
C GLU A 333 2.51 -22.53 11.47
N LYS A 334 3.30 -21.46 11.40
CA LYS A 334 3.55 -20.52 12.49
C LYS A 334 3.11 -19.12 12.10
N VAL A 335 2.45 -18.43 13.03
CA VAL A 335 1.92 -17.07 12.83
C VAL A 335 3.06 -16.09 12.63
N GLU A 336 4.13 -16.25 13.41
CA GLU A 336 5.32 -15.41 13.43
C GLU A 336 6.02 -15.35 12.06
N ASP A 337 5.93 -16.44 11.29
CA ASP A 337 6.59 -16.58 10.00
C ASP A 337 5.95 -15.68 8.94
N VAL A 338 4.62 -15.55 9.00
CA VAL A 338 3.81 -14.71 8.10
C VAL A 338 4.04 -13.25 8.40
N VAL A 339 4.09 -12.87 9.67
CA VAL A 339 4.21 -11.46 10.07
C VAL A 339 5.67 -11.04 10.34
N SER A 340 6.61 -11.78 9.75
CA SER A 340 8.05 -11.53 9.91
C SER A 340 8.55 -10.27 9.21
N TYR A 341 7.72 -9.66 8.35
CA TYR A 341 7.97 -8.42 7.63
C TYR A 341 6.66 -7.73 7.26
N LEU A 342 6.66 -6.40 7.24
CA LEU A 342 5.57 -5.58 6.69
C LEU A 342 6.14 -4.59 5.67
N SER A 343 5.55 -4.53 4.48
CA SER A 343 5.88 -3.52 3.47
C SER A 343 5.62 -2.11 4.02
N SER A 344 6.41 -1.12 3.60
CA SER A 344 6.23 0.30 3.96
C SER A 344 4.83 0.87 3.68
N ARG A 345 4.08 0.26 2.75
CA ARG A 345 2.68 0.63 2.46
C ARG A 345 1.68 -0.01 3.44
N HIS A 346 2.07 -1.08 4.13
CA HIS A 346 1.21 -1.87 5.01
C HIS A 346 1.19 -1.28 6.42
N ARG A 347 0.49 -0.15 6.57
CA ARG A 347 0.42 0.58 7.85
C ARG A 347 -0.88 0.34 8.62
N THR A 348 -1.73 -0.59 8.17
CA THR A 348 -3.00 -0.95 8.82
C THR A 348 -2.87 -1.94 9.98
N LEU A 349 -1.71 -2.58 10.15
CA LEU A 349 -1.42 -3.45 11.29
C LEU A 349 -0.53 -2.72 12.32
N PRO A 350 -0.71 -2.94 13.64
CA PRO A 350 -0.03 -2.20 14.69
C PRO A 350 1.40 -2.72 14.93
N ALA A 351 2.23 -2.74 13.90
CA ALA A 351 3.63 -3.13 13.96
C ALA A 351 4.50 -2.28 12.99
N PRO A 352 5.82 -2.15 13.25
CA PRO A 352 6.71 -1.37 12.39
C PRO A 352 6.78 -1.98 10.97
N ALA A 353 6.70 -1.13 9.95
CA ALA A 353 6.88 -1.54 8.56
C ALA A 353 8.27 -1.15 8.08
N ASN A 354 8.78 -1.88 7.07
CA ASN A 354 10.12 -1.66 6.52
C ASN A 354 11.21 -1.61 7.62
N TYR A 355 11.02 -2.38 8.69
CA TYR A 355 11.89 -2.37 9.86
C TYR A 355 13.19 -3.11 9.57
N GLY A 356 14.32 -2.45 9.82
CA GLY A 356 15.63 -3.00 9.55
C GLY A 356 16.74 -2.26 10.29
N ALA A 357 17.95 -2.81 10.20
CA ALA A 357 19.17 -2.22 10.72
C ALA A 357 20.22 -2.14 9.61
N HIS A 358 20.76 -0.94 9.44
CA HIS A 358 21.76 -0.64 8.44
C HIS A 358 23.16 -0.54 9.07
N SER A 359 24.14 -1.16 8.44
CA SER A 359 25.54 -1.25 8.87
C SER A 359 26.48 -0.98 7.69
N LEU A 360 27.67 -0.45 7.98
CA LEU A 360 28.71 -0.17 7.00
C LEU A 360 30.04 -0.81 7.44
N TYR A 361 30.57 -1.69 6.61
CA TYR A 361 31.87 -2.33 6.83
C TYR A 361 32.87 -1.92 5.76
N LEU A 362 34.14 -1.89 6.16
CA LEU A 362 35.29 -1.88 5.25
C LEU A 362 36.01 -3.22 5.37
N ILE A 363 36.33 -3.84 4.23
CA ILE A 363 37.08 -5.10 4.15
C ILE A 363 38.32 -4.83 3.31
N ASP A 364 39.51 -5.10 3.83
CA ASP A 364 40.75 -4.96 3.05
C ASP A 364 41.04 -6.20 2.18
N GLY A 365 42.10 -6.13 1.36
CA GLY A 365 42.48 -7.22 0.45
C GLY A 365 42.88 -8.53 1.16
N GLU A 366 43.28 -8.44 2.44
CA GLU A 366 43.61 -9.59 3.30
C GLU A 366 42.37 -10.19 3.99
N GLY A 367 41.19 -9.60 3.78
CA GLY A 367 39.93 -10.03 4.39
C GLY A 367 39.72 -9.52 5.82
N LYS A 368 40.50 -8.56 6.30
CA LYS A 368 40.24 -7.98 7.62
C LYS A 368 39.10 -6.98 7.51
N GLU A 369 38.04 -7.22 8.29
CA GLU A 369 36.88 -6.33 8.35
C GLU A 369 37.03 -5.27 9.45
N THR A 370 36.45 -4.11 9.19
CA THR A 370 36.23 -3.04 10.16
C THR A 370 34.78 -2.59 10.06
N LEU A 371 34.00 -2.78 11.13
CA LEU A 371 32.70 -2.13 11.29
C LEU A 371 32.94 -0.68 11.72
N PHE A 372 32.47 0.30 10.95
CA PHE A 372 32.75 1.71 11.25
C PHE A 372 32.07 2.20 12.54
N TYR A 373 30.79 1.87 12.71
CA TYR A 373 29.97 2.23 13.87
C TYR A 373 28.91 1.14 14.12
N ASP A 374 28.23 1.22 15.27
CA ASP A 374 27.08 0.36 15.56
C ASP A 374 25.94 0.53 14.55
N LYS A 375 25.01 -0.44 14.55
CA LYS A 375 23.83 -0.47 13.68
C LYS A 375 22.98 0.80 13.79
N ARG A 376 22.56 1.33 12.64
CA ARG A 376 21.58 2.42 12.51
C ARG A 376 20.21 1.83 12.16
N TYR A 377 19.21 2.04 13.00
CA TYR A 377 17.91 1.39 12.86
C TYR A 377 16.96 2.26 12.04
N ARG A 378 16.14 1.61 11.21
CA ARG A 378 15.20 2.28 10.31
C ARG A 378 13.86 1.58 10.25
N SER A 379 12.80 2.34 10.02
CA SER A 379 11.47 1.82 9.67
C SER A 379 10.66 2.90 8.94
N SER A 380 9.47 2.55 8.47
CA SER A 380 8.43 3.55 8.21
C SER A 380 8.05 4.26 9.50
N HIS A 381 7.66 5.53 9.40
CA HIS A 381 7.31 6.38 10.54
C HIS A 381 6.47 5.67 11.61
N VAL A 382 6.77 5.84 12.90
CA VAL A 382 6.14 5.09 14.01
C VAL A 382 4.61 5.23 14.05
N ALA A 383 4.09 6.41 13.74
CA ALA A 383 2.66 6.64 13.55
C ALA A 383 2.19 6.16 12.15
N SER A 384 0.96 5.66 12.06
CA SER A 384 0.39 5.15 10.80
C SER A 384 -0.47 6.20 10.10
N ARG A 385 -0.12 6.54 8.85
CA ARG A 385 -0.95 7.40 7.98
C ARG A 385 -2.32 6.79 7.66
N ASP A 386 -2.41 5.46 7.64
CA ASP A 386 -3.65 4.75 7.32
C ASP A 386 -4.60 4.69 8.54
N SER A 387 -4.10 5.04 9.72
CA SER A 387 -4.88 5.08 10.96
C SER A 387 -5.49 6.44 11.29
N LEU A 388 -5.13 7.52 10.58
CA LEU A 388 -5.52 8.90 10.94
C LEU A 388 -7.03 9.17 11.01
N LYS A 389 -7.84 8.33 10.32
CA LYS A 389 -9.31 8.42 10.33
C LYS A 389 -9.96 7.39 11.26
N LEU A 390 -9.17 6.57 11.95
CA LEU A 390 -9.62 5.52 12.88
C LEU A 390 -9.77 6.08 14.31
N PRO A 391 -10.43 5.36 15.23
CA PRO A 391 -10.51 5.78 16.63
C PRO A 391 -9.13 6.04 17.25
N GLU A 392 -9.04 7.06 18.12
CA GLU A 392 -7.78 7.51 18.74
C GLU A 392 -7.05 6.36 19.47
N ASP A 393 -7.77 5.49 20.17
CA ASP A 393 -7.20 4.32 20.84
C ASP A 393 -6.45 3.38 19.86
N VAL A 394 -6.94 3.25 18.62
CA VAL A 394 -6.24 2.48 17.58
C VAL A 394 -5.01 3.23 17.10
N GLN A 395 -5.10 4.55 16.87
CA GLN A 395 -3.95 5.37 16.48
C GLN A 395 -2.82 5.30 17.54
N GLN A 396 -3.19 5.46 18.81
CA GLN A 396 -2.30 5.32 19.96
C GLN A 396 -1.69 3.90 20.02
N ARG A 397 -2.51 2.85 19.85
CA ARG A 397 -2.01 1.47 19.81
C ARG A 397 -0.94 1.27 18.73
N HIS A 398 -1.13 1.82 17.54
CA HIS A 398 -0.13 1.75 16.47
C HIS A 398 1.17 2.44 16.87
N VAL A 399 1.12 3.71 17.26
CA VAL A 399 2.34 4.50 17.51
C VAL A 399 3.09 4.01 18.75
N ASP A 400 2.38 3.67 19.83
CA ASP A 400 3.00 3.26 21.08
C ASP A 400 3.68 1.88 20.93
N SER A 401 3.00 0.92 20.28
CA SER A 401 3.59 -0.40 20.01
C SER A 401 4.79 -0.29 19.07
N ASN A 402 4.68 0.54 18.03
CA ASN A 402 5.77 0.76 17.09
C ASN A 402 6.97 1.42 17.76
N LEU A 403 6.76 2.44 18.59
CA LEU A 403 7.83 3.14 19.30
C LEU A 403 8.58 2.20 20.25
N VAL A 404 7.85 1.38 21.02
CA VAL A 404 8.47 0.36 21.89
C VAL A 404 9.29 -0.62 21.06
N LYS A 405 8.72 -1.11 19.95
CA LYS A 405 9.38 -2.11 19.11
C LYS A 405 10.63 -1.57 18.42
N VAL A 406 10.58 -0.38 17.83
CA VAL A 406 11.75 0.20 17.14
C VAL A 406 12.88 0.58 18.10
N MET A 407 12.61 0.65 19.40
CA MET A 407 13.60 0.94 20.46
C MET A 407 14.03 -0.34 21.20
N GLU A 408 13.67 -1.54 20.74
CA GLU A 408 13.88 -2.79 21.50
C GLU A 408 15.36 -3.13 21.70
N PHE A 409 16.21 -2.76 20.75
CA PHE A 409 17.66 -3.00 20.81
C PHE A 409 18.40 -1.93 21.61
N ALA A 410 17.69 -0.94 22.16
CA ALA A 410 18.31 0.12 22.90
C ALA A 410 18.64 -0.30 24.35
N LYS A 411 19.92 -0.25 24.71
CA LYS A 411 20.45 -0.53 26.05
C LYS A 411 19.99 0.53 27.07
N PRO A 412 19.94 0.21 28.38
CA PRO A 412 19.66 1.19 29.43
C PRO A 412 20.68 2.34 29.45
N GLN A 413 20.22 3.55 29.76
CA GLN A 413 21.06 4.76 29.97
C GLN A 413 21.85 5.27 28.76
N GLN A 414 21.73 4.64 27.59
CA GLN A 414 22.34 5.15 26.37
C GLN A 414 21.49 6.29 25.77
N PRO A 415 22.11 7.31 25.15
CA PRO A 415 21.39 8.33 24.37
C PRO A 415 20.55 7.67 23.27
N LEU A 416 19.29 8.09 23.06
CA LEU A 416 18.42 7.51 22.04
C LEU A 416 18.00 8.57 21.03
N LEU A 417 18.37 8.41 19.77
CA LEU A 417 17.87 9.26 18.70
C LEU A 417 16.58 8.68 18.12
N LEU A 418 15.56 9.54 18.03
CA LEU A 418 14.41 9.37 17.15
C LEU A 418 14.42 10.50 16.14
N GLN A 419 15.02 10.26 14.98
CA GLN A 419 15.10 11.23 13.90
C GLN A 419 13.98 11.00 12.88
N THR A 420 13.17 12.03 12.62
CA THR A 420 12.14 11.98 11.58
C THR A 420 12.50 12.90 10.42
N LEU A 421 12.38 12.38 9.21
CA LEU A 421 12.65 13.12 7.98
C LEU A 421 11.31 13.36 7.27
N ILE A 422 10.43 14.10 7.94
CA ILE A 422 9.08 14.44 7.47
C ILE A 422 8.91 15.95 7.37
N SER A 423 7.90 16.39 6.62
CA SER A 423 7.67 17.80 6.34
C SER A 423 6.30 18.25 6.85
N PRO A 424 6.15 18.58 8.14
CA PRO A 424 4.92 19.12 8.70
C PRO A 424 4.56 20.44 8.01
N ILE A 425 3.48 20.44 7.22
CA ILE A 425 2.97 21.64 6.53
C ILE A 425 1.56 21.90 7.03
N HIS A 426 1.26 23.14 7.41
CA HIS A 426 -0.09 23.55 7.77
C HIS A 426 -0.96 23.76 6.52
N ALA A 427 -2.28 23.56 6.66
CA ALA A 427 -3.22 23.69 5.54
C ALA A 427 -3.17 25.06 4.84
N VAL A 428 -2.86 26.13 5.59
CA VAL A 428 -2.76 27.50 5.08
C VAL A 428 -1.55 27.72 4.16
N ASP A 429 -0.51 26.89 4.30
CA ASP A 429 0.74 26.99 3.54
C ASP A 429 0.89 25.88 2.50
N TYR A 430 -0.13 25.02 2.36
CA TYR A 430 -0.07 23.89 1.45
C TYR A 430 -0.45 24.29 0.02
N ILE A 431 0.53 24.19 -0.88
CA ILE A 431 0.33 24.27 -2.33
C ILE A 431 0.63 22.88 -2.90
N PRO A 432 -0.32 22.21 -3.58
CA PRO A 432 -0.05 20.93 -4.25
C PRO A 432 1.08 21.08 -5.26
N THR A 433 2.15 20.29 -5.09
CA THR A 433 3.34 20.31 -5.96
C THR A 433 3.73 18.90 -6.39
N VAL A 434 4.68 18.79 -7.35
CA VAL A 434 5.27 17.52 -7.79
C VAL A 434 5.79 16.68 -6.61
N VAL A 435 6.39 17.32 -5.61
CA VAL A 435 6.93 16.70 -4.39
C VAL A 435 5.87 15.93 -3.59
N THR A 436 4.63 16.41 -3.63
CA THR A 436 3.48 15.79 -3.00
C THR A 436 2.64 15.00 -3.99
N ASP A 437 3.16 14.61 -5.15
CA ASP A 437 2.42 13.96 -6.25
C ASP A 437 1.15 14.72 -6.67
N PHE A 438 1.15 16.05 -6.52
CA PHE A 438 -0.03 16.91 -6.66
C PHE A 438 -1.23 16.43 -5.84
N LEU A 439 -1.00 15.85 -4.65
CA LEU A 439 -2.06 15.40 -3.76
C LEU A 439 -3.01 16.57 -3.46
N PRO A 440 -4.31 16.44 -3.74
CA PRO A 440 -5.28 17.49 -3.42
C PRO A 440 -5.53 17.59 -1.90
N GLU A 441 -5.22 16.53 -1.15
CA GLU A 441 -5.33 16.47 0.31
C GLU A 441 -3.99 16.84 0.97
N LEU A 442 -4.07 17.45 2.16
CA LEU A 442 -2.90 17.80 2.96
C LEU A 442 -2.05 16.54 3.25
N PRO A 443 -0.71 16.59 3.10
CA PRO A 443 0.16 15.48 3.47
C PRO A 443 -0.03 15.08 4.94
N PRO A 444 0.11 13.79 5.28
CA PRO A 444 -0.11 13.31 6.66
C PRO A 444 0.97 13.76 7.65
N ASP A 445 2.09 14.32 7.17
CA ASP A 445 3.30 14.63 7.92
C ASP A 445 3.03 15.42 9.21
N LEU A 446 2.15 16.42 9.20
CA LEU A 446 1.84 17.21 10.41
C LEU A 446 1.19 16.37 11.52
N GLU A 447 0.22 15.53 11.17
CA GLU A 447 -0.46 14.68 12.15
C GLU A 447 0.46 13.55 12.61
N LEU A 448 1.28 12.98 11.72
CA LEU A 448 2.30 12.00 12.07
C LEU A 448 3.30 12.58 13.08
N TYR A 449 3.77 13.82 12.87
CA TYR A 449 4.67 14.52 13.76
C TYR A 449 4.09 14.67 15.17
N LYS A 450 2.84 15.15 15.28
CA LYS A 450 2.14 15.33 16.58
C LYS A 450 1.99 14.00 17.31
N ILE A 451 1.48 12.97 16.63
CA ILE A 451 1.22 11.65 17.23
C ILE A 451 2.51 11.01 17.75
N ALA A 452 3.63 11.15 17.03
CA ALA A 452 4.93 10.65 17.49
C ALA A 452 5.47 11.40 18.72
N ARG A 453 5.33 12.74 18.77
CA ARG A 453 5.70 13.56 19.93
C ARG A 453 4.90 13.18 21.18
N GLU A 454 3.60 12.97 21.02
CA GLU A 454 2.74 12.52 22.12
C GLU A 454 3.11 11.10 22.60
N ALA A 455 3.43 10.18 21.68
CA ALA A 455 3.87 8.83 22.03
C ALA A 455 5.18 8.83 22.84
N VAL A 456 6.15 9.66 22.47
CA VAL A 456 7.38 9.83 23.26
C VAL A 456 7.05 10.43 24.63
N THR A 457 6.14 11.40 24.72
CA THR A 457 5.71 11.98 26.00
C THR A 457 5.09 10.94 26.94
N ARG A 458 4.33 9.98 26.40
CA ARG A 458 3.75 8.84 27.12
C ARG A 458 4.78 7.75 27.46
N SER A 459 5.90 7.69 26.75
CA SER A 459 6.92 6.67 26.94
C SER A 459 7.62 6.81 28.30
N LYS A 460 7.89 5.66 28.93
CA LYS A 460 8.71 5.59 30.15
C LYS A 460 10.15 6.09 29.92
N ARG A 461 10.61 6.09 28.67
CA ARG A 461 11.96 6.50 28.25
C ARG A 461 12.02 7.93 27.72
N ARG A 462 10.98 8.75 27.89
CA ARG A 462 10.91 10.11 27.31
C ARG A 462 12.13 11.00 27.55
N HIS A 463 12.78 10.85 28.72
CA HIS A 463 13.94 11.66 29.10
C HIS A 463 15.25 11.19 28.43
N GLU A 464 15.24 10.03 27.78
CA GLU A 464 16.37 9.44 27.06
C GLU A 464 16.29 9.67 25.54
N ILE A 465 15.13 10.08 25.03
CA ILE A 465 14.84 10.18 23.59
C ILE A 465 15.02 11.61 23.09
N PHE A 466 16.00 11.80 22.21
CA PHE A 466 16.21 12.99 21.40
C PHE A 466 15.29 12.91 20.17
N GLN A 467 14.39 13.88 20.00
CA GLN A 467 13.42 13.87 18.92
C GLN A 467 13.75 14.96 17.91
N HIS A 468 14.44 14.63 16.82
CA HIS A 468 14.79 15.61 15.78
C HIS A 468 13.91 15.43 14.56
N ASN A 469 13.53 16.53 13.91
CA ASN A 469 12.82 16.48 12.65
C ASN A 469 13.44 17.39 11.60
N HIS A 470 13.72 16.85 10.41
CA HIS A 470 14.20 17.62 9.27
C HIS A 470 13.28 17.51 8.06
N PRO A 471 12.78 18.64 7.52
CA PRO A 471 12.03 18.66 6.28
C PRO A 471 13.00 18.66 5.09
N PHE A 472 13.10 17.53 4.40
CA PHE A 472 13.93 17.42 3.19
C PHE A 472 13.17 17.70 1.91
N ASN A 473 12.22 18.63 1.86
CA ASN A 473 11.51 18.89 0.60
C ASN A 473 11.18 20.37 0.44
N ILE A 474 10.31 20.74 -0.51
CA ILE A 474 9.94 22.15 -0.72
C ILE A 474 9.45 22.85 0.55
N ALA A 475 8.94 22.11 1.55
CA ALA A 475 8.58 22.65 2.85
C ALA A 475 9.74 23.34 3.56
N LYS A 476 10.99 22.91 3.34
CA LYS A 476 12.19 23.53 3.93
C LYS A 476 12.29 25.03 3.63
N ARG A 477 11.73 25.48 2.50
CA ARG A 477 11.65 26.90 2.16
C ARG A 477 10.91 27.74 3.20
N TYR A 478 9.99 27.11 3.95
CA TYR A 478 9.16 27.75 4.96
C TYR A 478 9.43 27.21 6.37
N TYR A 479 9.84 25.95 6.48
CA TYR A 479 9.85 25.16 7.71
C TYR A 479 11.20 24.46 7.97
N TYR A 480 12.34 25.04 7.56
CA TYR A 480 13.67 24.45 7.82
C TYR A 480 14.04 24.41 9.32
N THR A 481 15.07 23.60 9.65
CA THR A 481 15.56 23.46 11.03
C THR A 481 16.22 24.76 11.50
N GLN A 482 15.59 25.49 12.40
CA GLN A 482 16.05 26.81 12.84
C GLN A 482 17.31 26.72 13.70
N ALA A 483 18.12 27.79 13.72
CA ALA A 483 19.29 27.83 14.58
C ALA A 483 18.96 27.75 16.08
N THR A 484 17.75 28.17 16.46
CA THR A 484 17.20 28.13 17.82
C THR A 484 16.31 26.90 18.06
N ASP A 485 16.49 25.83 17.28
CA ASP A 485 15.74 24.59 17.49
C ASP A 485 16.07 23.99 18.86
N THR A 486 15.03 23.76 19.67
CA THR A 486 15.20 23.32 21.06
C THR A 486 15.73 21.90 21.18
N ASP A 487 15.43 21.02 20.21
CA ASP A 487 15.93 19.65 20.21
C ASP A 487 17.43 19.67 19.86
N SER A 488 17.84 20.49 18.88
CA SER A 488 19.24 20.71 18.50
C SER A 488 20.08 21.29 19.66
N GLU A 489 19.58 22.31 20.36
CA GLU A 489 20.26 22.87 21.55
C GLU A 489 20.45 21.82 22.65
N PHE A 490 19.45 20.97 22.86
CA PHE A 490 19.50 19.91 23.86
C PHE A 490 20.50 18.82 23.48
N LEU A 491 20.58 18.45 22.20
CA LEU A 491 21.61 17.54 21.67
C LEU A 491 23.00 18.11 21.90
N LEU A 492 23.27 19.34 21.45
CA LEU A 492 24.56 20.01 21.60
C LEU A 492 25.01 20.05 23.07
N LYS A 493 24.12 20.50 23.96
CA LYS A 493 24.40 20.55 25.41
C LYS A 493 24.70 19.17 26.00
N THR A 494 24.07 18.12 25.50
CA THR A 494 24.30 16.76 25.99
C THR A 494 25.58 16.17 25.41
N ALA A 495 25.80 16.27 24.10
CA ALA A 495 27.00 15.80 23.41
C ALA A 495 28.27 16.45 23.96
N GLN A 496 28.22 17.74 24.32
CA GLN A 496 29.35 18.45 24.91
C GLN A 496 29.86 17.82 26.22
N LYS A 497 28.99 17.12 26.97
CA LYS A 497 29.38 16.38 28.19
C LYS A 497 30.26 15.17 27.90
N TYR A 498 30.20 14.64 26.68
CA TYR A 498 30.95 13.46 26.24
C TYR A 498 32.23 13.84 25.48
N ALA A 499 32.33 15.07 24.98
CA ALA A 499 33.37 15.51 24.05
C ALA A 499 34.81 15.26 24.54
N SER A 500 35.08 15.43 25.84
CA SER A 500 36.41 15.19 26.41
C SER A 500 36.79 13.69 26.50
N SER A 501 35.80 12.80 26.49
CA SER A 501 35.97 11.35 26.65
C SER A 501 35.83 10.56 25.35
N LYS A 502 35.38 11.21 24.27
CA LYS A 502 35.11 10.59 22.97
C LYS A 502 35.92 11.32 21.89
N PRO A 503 37.08 10.77 21.48
CA PRO A 503 37.90 11.37 20.44
C PRO A 503 37.11 11.63 19.16
N GLY A 504 37.26 12.82 18.56
CA GLY A 504 36.57 13.20 17.33
C GLY A 504 35.16 13.79 17.53
N LEU A 505 34.53 13.62 18.71
CA LEU A 505 33.18 14.13 18.96
C LEU A 505 33.12 15.66 18.96
N GLN A 506 34.13 16.35 19.49
CA GLN A 506 34.16 17.83 19.49
C GLN A 506 34.09 18.40 18.06
N ALA A 507 34.81 17.80 17.10
CA ALA A 507 34.79 18.27 15.72
C ALA A 507 33.40 18.15 15.09
N LEU A 508 32.65 17.08 15.41
CA LEU A 508 31.27 16.89 14.95
C LEU A 508 30.31 17.91 15.60
N ILE A 509 30.49 18.21 16.88
CA ILE A 509 29.72 19.23 17.60
C ILE A 509 29.94 20.61 16.97
N ASP A 510 31.20 20.95 16.70
CA ASP A 510 31.57 22.24 16.10
C ASP A 510 31.01 22.35 14.68
N ASP A 511 31.08 21.28 13.89
CA ASP A 511 30.50 21.21 12.54
C ASP A 511 28.98 21.34 12.56
N TYR A 512 28.30 20.61 13.44
CA TYR A 512 26.84 20.69 13.56
C TYR A 512 26.40 22.10 13.93
N LYS A 513 27.08 22.73 14.89
CA LYS A 513 26.83 24.12 15.26
C LYS A 513 27.05 25.09 14.09
N ALA A 514 28.13 24.92 13.33
CA ALA A 514 28.41 25.76 12.18
C ALA A 514 27.36 25.61 11.06
N VAL A 515 26.87 24.40 10.80
CA VAL A 515 25.79 24.16 9.83
C VAL A 515 24.47 24.74 10.35
N LEU A 516 24.17 24.56 11.63
CA LEU A 516 22.95 25.05 12.24
C LEU A 516 22.86 26.59 12.20
N GLU A 517 23.98 27.28 12.46
CA GLU A 517 24.14 28.73 12.44
C GLU A 517 24.40 29.32 11.04
N SER A 518 24.42 28.48 9.99
CA SER A 518 24.65 28.95 8.61
C SER A 518 23.57 29.92 8.13
N PRO A 519 23.88 30.84 7.18
CA PRO A 519 22.96 31.90 6.78
C PRO A 519 21.61 31.38 6.26
N LEU A 520 20.53 32.13 6.50
CA LEU A 520 19.15 31.80 6.09
C LEU A 520 18.99 31.35 4.62
N GLY A 521 19.81 31.90 3.72
CA GLY A 521 19.81 31.52 2.30
C GLY A 521 20.11 30.03 2.10
N SER A 522 21.03 29.48 2.88
CA SER A 522 21.51 28.09 2.78
C SER A 522 20.49 27.02 3.22
N ALA A 523 19.38 27.43 3.85
CA ALA A 523 18.33 26.52 4.31
C ALA A 523 17.06 26.56 3.43
N THR A 524 16.96 27.53 2.50
CA THR A 524 15.70 27.87 1.83
C THR A 524 15.78 27.64 0.31
N PHE A 525 15.58 28.68 -0.50
CA PHE A 525 15.66 28.56 -1.97
C PHE A 525 17.08 28.27 -2.45
N TRP A 526 18.09 28.64 -1.66
CA TRP A 526 19.52 28.53 -1.98
C TRP A 526 20.21 27.41 -1.20
N ASP A 527 19.47 26.38 -0.75
CA ASP A 527 20.05 25.15 -0.18
C ASP A 527 20.69 24.29 -1.28
N TYR A 528 21.71 24.85 -1.93
CA TYR A 528 22.51 24.18 -2.95
C TYR A 528 23.47 23.17 -2.36
N ASP A 529 23.80 23.30 -1.07
CA ASP A 529 24.86 22.53 -0.42
C ASP A 529 24.33 21.37 0.45
N GLY A 530 23.00 21.30 0.68
CA GLY A 530 22.33 20.21 1.39
C GLY A 530 22.35 20.35 2.90
N ARG A 531 22.06 21.54 3.43
CA ARG A 531 22.13 21.87 4.86
C ARG A 531 21.39 20.84 5.72
N GLU A 532 20.15 20.52 5.36
CA GLU A 532 19.34 19.59 6.14
C GLU A 532 19.90 18.15 6.10
N LEU A 533 20.53 17.73 4.99
CA LEU A 533 21.24 16.44 4.94
C LEU A 533 22.45 16.45 5.89
N PHE A 534 23.26 17.50 5.87
CA PHE A 534 24.38 17.63 6.79
C PHE A 534 23.93 17.63 8.25
N LEU A 535 22.88 18.37 8.61
CA LEU A 535 22.33 18.35 9.97
C LEU A 535 21.94 16.94 10.38
N SER A 536 21.15 16.25 9.56
CA SER A 536 20.70 14.90 9.89
C SER A 536 21.84 13.88 10.04
N SER A 537 22.84 13.94 9.15
CA SER A 537 23.99 13.04 9.20
C SER A 537 24.89 13.34 10.38
N LEU A 538 25.08 14.61 10.72
CA LEU A 538 25.87 15.02 11.88
C LEU A 538 25.20 14.60 13.20
N GLU A 539 23.87 14.65 13.30
CA GLU A 539 23.14 14.12 14.46
C GLU A 539 23.39 12.61 14.64
N GLU A 540 23.28 11.85 13.56
CA GLU A 540 23.55 10.42 13.56
C GLU A 540 25.00 10.14 13.97
N LEU A 541 25.97 10.84 13.37
CA LEU A 541 27.40 10.70 13.72
C LEU A 541 27.70 11.09 15.17
N ILE A 542 27.08 12.14 15.71
CA ILE A 542 27.21 12.55 17.11
C ILE A 542 26.73 11.42 18.03
N ILE A 543 25.52 10.90 17.77
CA ILE A 543 24.93 9.83 18.57
C ILE A 543 25.77 8.55 18.50
N LEU A 544 26.23 8.17 17.30
CA LEU A 544 27.12 7.01 17.12
C LEU A 544 28.46 7.19 17.85
N ASN A 545 29.06 8.38 17.81
CA ASN A 545 30.32 8.67 18.55
C ASN A 545 30.12 8.66 20.07
N MET A 546 28.93 9.04 20.55
CA MET A 546 28.57 8.90 21.96
C MET A 546 28.36 7.44 22.39
N GLY A 547 28.21 6.50 21.43
CA GLY A 547 27.80 5.12 21.68
C GLY A 547 26.30 5.00 21.98
N GLY A 548 25.49 5.90 21.42
CA GLY A 548 24.04 5.91 21.56
C GLY A 548 23.32 5.02 20.55
N TYR A 549 22.00 4.99 20.69
CA TYR A 549 21.08 4.30 19.77
C TYR A 549 20.67 5.23 18.63
N SER A 550 20.99 4.85 17.40
CA SER A 550 20.52 5.54 16.20
C SER A 550 19.22 4.90 15.72
N TYR A 551 18.12 5.65 15.71
CA TYR A 551 16.92 5.29 14.98
C TYR A 551 16.39 6.49 14.19
N GLY A 552 16.05 6.23 12.93
CA GLY A 552 15.44 7.24 12.07
C GLY A 552 14.39 6.70 11.11
N SER A 553 13.50 7.58 10.68
CA SER A 553 12.45 7.26 9.71
C SER A 553 12.10 8.46 8.84
N CYS A 554 11.61 8.19 7.63
CA CYS A 554 10.72 9.12 6.93
C CYS A 554 9.31 8.52 6.91
N VAL A 555 8.35 9.10 6.19
CA VAL A 555 6.98 8.55 6.11
C VAL A 555 6.98 7.05 5.78
N SER A 556 7.71 6.66 4.73
CA SER A 556 7.84 5.28 4.24
C SER A 556 9.07 4.54 4.79
N GLY A 557 10.07 5.28 5.29
CA GLY A 557 11.36 4.74 5.72
C GLY A 557 12.29 4.31 4.59
N LYS A 558 11.94 4.54 3.31
CA LYS A 558 12.72 4.05 2.15
C LYS A 558 13.19 5.14 1.17
N ASP A 559 12.70 6.37 1.31
CA ASP A 559 13.02 7.48 0.41
C ASP A 559 14.01 8.44 1.10
N ARG A 560 13.54 9.49 1.79
CA ARG A 560 14.39 10.44 2.54
C ARG A 560 15.38 9.77 3.52
N LYS A 561 14.98 8.68 4.20
CA LYS A 561 15.88 7.93 5.09
C LYS A 561 16.98 7.18 4.32
N ALA A 562 16.73 6.73 3.10
CA ALA A 562 17.78 6.16 2.26
C ALA A 562 18.83 7.21 1.86
N VAL A 563 18.39 8.42 1.49
CA VAL A 563 19.29 9.54 1.17
C VAL A 563 20.17 9.90 2.37
N GLU A 564 19.58 10.00 3.57
CA GLU A 564 20.36 10.25 4.79
C GLU A 564 21.38 9.13 5.04
N LEU A 565 20.99 7.85 4.93
CA LEU A 565 21.93 6.74 5.13
C LEU A 565 23.10 6.80 4.13
N LEU A 566 22.83 7.06 2.86
CA LEU A 566 23.85 7.23 1.81
C LEU A 566 24.78 8.41 2.11
N HIS A 567 24.23 9.54 2.54
CA HIS A 567 25.01 10.73 2.87
C HIS A 567 25.89 10.50 4.11
N THR A 568 25.35 9.88 5.17
CA THR A 568 26.08 9.53 6.37
C THR A 568 27.17 8.49 6.09
N ASP A 569 26.89 7.47 5.28
CA ASP A 569 27.89 6.50 4.80
C ASP A 569 29.03 7.22 4.06
N ALA A 570 28.70 8.13 3.15
CA ALA A 570 29.70 8.89 2.42
C ALA A 570 30.58 9.72 3.36
N MET A 571 30.02 10.34 4.40
CA MET A 571 30.80 11.08 5.39
C MET A 571 31.78 10.16 6.15
N ILE A 572 31.33 8.96 6.53
CA ILE A 572 32.16 7.96 7.21
C ILE A 572 33.32 7.51 6.32
N LEU A 573 33.02 7.15 5.06
CA LEU A 573 34.03 6.72 4.08
C LEU A 573 35.00 7.85 3.74
N TYR A 574 34.51 9.09 3.63
CA TYR A 574 35.35 10.26 3.41
C TYR A 574 36.33 10.46 4.57
N LYS A 575 35.85 10.36 5.82
CA LYS A 575 36.71 10.45 7.01
C LYS A 575 37.75 9.34 7.04
N ALA A 576 37.36 8.11 6.68
CA ALA A 576 38.28 6.99 6.62
C ALA A 576 39.37 7.18 5.55
N LYS A 577 39.01 7.72 4.38
CA LYS A 577 39.91 7.90 3.24
C LYS A 577 40.82 9.13 3.36
N TYR A 578 40.30 10.25 3.88
CA TYR A 578 40.98 11.54 3.86
C TYR A 578 41.37 12.07 5.25
N GLY A 579 41.06 11.31 6.30
CA GLY A 579 41.45 11.64 7.68
C GLY A 579 40.64 12.75 8.34
N ASN A 580 39.73 13.43 7.63
CA ASN A 580 38.90 14.54 8.12
C ASN A 580 37.44 14.38 7.69
N TRP A 581 36.49 14.98 8.43
CA TRP A 581 35.08 14.99 8.00
C TRP A 581 34.87 15.96 6.84
N PRO A 582 34.01 15.63 5.85
CA PRO A 582 33.65 16.58 4.80
C PRO A 582 32.88 17.74 5.44
N LYS A 583 33.08 18.96 4.93
CA LYS A 583 32.48 20.18 5.48
C LYS A 583 31.35 20.68 4.59
N PHE A 584 30.35 21.27 5.23
CA PHE A 584 29.28 22.01 4.56
C PHE A 584 29.80 23.34 3.97
N GLY A 585 29.24 23.78 2.85
CA GLY A 585 29.58 25.07 2.22
C GLY A 585 30.92 25.10 1.48
N ILE A 586 31.57 23.94 1.28
CA ILE A 586 32.77 23.86 0.44
C ILE A 586 32.37 24.02 -1.04
N PRO A 587 32.94 24.98 -1.80
CA PRO A 587 32.58 25.21 -3.19
C PRO A 587 32.78 23.98 -4.08
N LYS A 588 31.90 23.78 -5.06
CA LYS A 588 31.87 22.58 -5.93
C LYS A 588 33.16 22.36 -6.73
N GLU A 589 33.92 23.42 -7.01
CA GLU A 589 35.19 23.35 -7.75
C GLU A 589 36.37 22.89 -6.87
N LYS A 590 36.19 22.83 -5.55
CA LYS A 590 37.23 22.38 -4.63
C LYS A 590 37.31 20.86 -4.64
N GLN A 591 38.55 20.35 -4.70
CA GLN A 591 38.82 18.91 -4.71
C GLN A 591 38.19 18.19 -3.52
N GLU A 592 38.12 18.83 -2.36
CA GLU A 592 37.47 18.29 -1.16
C GLU A 592 36.00 17.94 -1.39
N ARG A 593 35.25 18.82 -2.07
CA ARG A 593 33.83 18.62 -2.41
C ARG A 593 33.69 17.60 -3.53
N VAL A 594 34.52 17.68 -4.58
CA VAL A 594 34.54 16.67 -5.67
C VAL A 594 34.77 15.27 -5.13
N ASN A 595 35.72 15.10 -4.21
CA ASN A 595 36.01 13.81 -3.57
C ASN A 595 34.80 13.28 -2.78
N PHE A 596 34.07 14.16 -2.09
CA PHE A 596 32.87 13.77 -1.35
C PHE A 596 31.72 13.38 -2.29
N ILE A 597 31.49 14.18 -3.34
CA ILE A 597 30.49 13.89 -4.38
C ILE A 597 30.73 12.52 -4.99
N ASN A 598 31.98 12.20 -5.37
CA ASN A 598 32.30 10.91 -5.97
C ASN A 598 31.92 9.73 -5.06
N ILE A 599 32.20 9.81 -3.75
CA ILE A 599 31.80 8.76 -2.80
C ILE A 599 30.27 8.66 -2.71
N VAL A 600 29.56 9.79 -2.66
CA VAL A 600 28.08 9.79 -2.64
C VAL A 600 27.52 9.15 -3.91
N VAL A 601 28.07 9.51 -5.08
CA VAL A 601 27.65 8.98 -6.38
C VAL A 601 27.88 7.46 -6.42
N ASP A 602 29.06 6.98 -6.03
CA ASP A 602 29.38 5.54 -5.98
C ASP A 602 28.36 4.77 -5.13
N LEU A 603 28.06 5.29 -3.93
CA LEU A 603 27.05 4.69 -3.04
C LEU A 603 25.64 4.74 -3.63
N TYR A 604 25.25 5.83 -4.30
CA TYR A 604 23.94 5.97 -4.91
C TYR A 604 23.75 5.00 -6.09
N ILE A 605 24.71 4.95 -7.01
CA ILE A 605 24.66 4.09 -8.20
C ILE A 605 24.89 2.61 -7.87
N SER A 606 25.38 2.29 -6.66
CA SER A 606 25.32 0.92 -6.13
C SER A 606 23.90 0.36 -6.12
N ARG A 607 22.90 1.25 -6.01
CA ARG A 607 21.47 0.96 -5.88
C ARG A 607 21.11 0.09 -4.67
N HIS A 608 21.97 0.02 -3.66
CA HIS A 608 21.68 -0.72 -2.42
C HIS A 608 20.35 -0.28 -1.79
N GLN A 609 20.17 1.02 -1.60
CA GLN A 609 18.96 1.57 -1.01
C GLN A 609 17.74 1.50 -1.97
N HIS A 610 17.95 1.54 -3.29
CA HIS A 610 16.90 1.36 -4.28
C HIS A 610 16.33 -0.07 -4.25
N GLU A 611 17.18 -1.09 -4.19
CA GLU A 611 16.75 -2.49 -4.04
C GLU A 611 16.03 -2.72 -2.71
N LEU A 612 16.53 -2.10 -1.63
CA LEU A 612 15.85 -2.10 -0.34
C LEU A 612 14.44 -1.46 -0.43
N ALA A 613 14.28 -0.40 -1.21
CA ALA A 613 12.97 0.18 -1.51
C ALA A 613 12.09 -0.80 -2.31
N GLY A 614 12.64 -1.45 -3.33
CA GLY A 614 11.95 -2.44 -4.17
C GLY A 614 11.46 -3.67 -3.42
N GLN A 615 12.13 -4.10 -2.34
CA GLN A 615 11.60 -5.17 -1.46
C GLN A 615 10.25 -4.82 -0.79
N ASN A 616 9.83 -3.55 -0.80
CA ASN A 616 8.51 -3.11 -0.31
C ASN A 616 7.42 -3.17 -1.39
N ALA A 617 7.80 -3.19 -2.66
CA ALA A 617 6.96 -3.34 -3.83
C ALA A 617 7.87 -3.76 -4.99
N PRO A 618 8.07 -5.06 -5.26
CA PRO A 618 9.03 -5.50 -6.27
C PRO A 618 8.76 -4.83 -7.62
N GLY A 619 9.81 -4.34 -8.26
CA GLY A 619 9.73 -3.51 -9.45
C GLY A 619 9.67 -2.00 -9.19
N SER A 620 9.69 -1.59 -7.92
CA SER A 620 9.76 -0.18 -7.49
C SER A 620 11.13 0.14 -6.88
N GLU A 621 12.20 -0.39 -7.48
CA GLU A 621 13.59 -0.19 -7.08
C GLU A 621 14.08 1.23 -7.41
N GLY A 622 13.54 2.22 -6.72
CA GLY A 622 13.83 3.64 -6.92
C GLY A 622 13.78 4.45 -5.63
N ILE A 623 14.29 5.68 -5.67
CA ILE A 623 14.15 6.67 -4.60
C ILE A 623 13.18 7.75 -5.08
N LYS A 624 12.18 8.09 -4.25
CA LYS A 624 11.19 9.12 -4.60
C LYS A 624 11.82 10.51 -4.61
N THR A 625 11.56 11.30 -5.65
CA THR A 625 11.94 12.72 -5.81
C THR A 625 13.39 13.04 -5.42
N PRO A 626 14.41 12.31 -5.92
CA PRO A 626 15.79 12.44 -5.45
C PRO A 626 16.39 13.82 -5.79
N ASP A 627 15.97 14.45 -6.89
CA ASP A 627 16.37 15.83 -7.28
C ASP A 627 16.02 16.90 -6.24
N TRP A 628 15.05 16.62 -5.36
CA TRP A 628 14.65 17.55 -4.31
C TRP A 628 15.41 17.35 -3.00
N TYR A 629 16.08 16.20 -2.87
CA TYR A 629 16.78 15.78 -1.66
C TYR A 629 18.27 16.01 -1.81
N TRP A 630 18.83 15.69 -2.97
CA TRP A 630 20.24 15.91 -3.25
C TRP A 630 20.55 17.37 -3.56
N PRO A 631 21.71 17.87 -3.08
CA PRO A 631 22.40 19.02 -3.66
C PRO A 631 22.50 18.93 -5.18
N ASN A 632 22.39 20.07 -5.88
CA ASN A 632 22.40 20.10 -7.34
C ASN A 632 23.69 19.50 -7.93
N ASP A 633 24.84 19.74 -7.31
CA ASP A 633 26.13 19.22 -7.77
C ASP A 633 26.22 17.68 -7.68
N ILE A 634 25.63 17.09 -6.64
CA ILE A 634 25.47 15.63 -6.51
C ILE A 634 24.49 15.11 -7.55
N ALA A 635 23.35 15.78 -7.75
CA ALA A 635 22.34 15.36 -8.71
C ALA A 635 22.88 15.37 -10.16
N GLU A 636 23.59 16.43 -10.54
CA GLU A 636 24.29 16.57 -11.82
C GLU A 636 25.32 15.45 -12.00
N ALA A 637 26.14 15.17 -10.98
CA ALA A 637 27.15 14.12 -11.05
C ALA A 637 26.57 12.70 -11.18
N ILE A 638 25.42 12.42 -10.54
CA ILE A 638 24.70 11.14 -10.71
C ILE A 638 24.24 10.99 -12.16
N ASN A 639 23.57 12.00 -12.71
CA ASN A 639 23.07 11.99 -14.09
C ASN A 639 24.21 11.86 -15.11
N GLU A 640 25.32 12.57 -14.90
CA GLU A 640 26.52 12.47 -15.72
C GLU A 640 27.10 11.05 -15.69
N ARG A 641 27.26 10.46 -14.50
CA ARG A 641 27.79 9.09 -14.33
C ARG A 641 26.90 8.04 -14.99
N LEU A 642 25.59 8.24 -14.97
CA LEU A 642 24.61 7.36 -15.61
C LEU A 642 24.40 7.67 -17.09
N GLY A 643 25.01 8.72 -17.64
CA GLY A 643 24.95 9.07 -19.06
C GLY A 643 23.58 9.55 -19.54
N THR A 644 22.73 10.06 -18.63
CA THR A 644 21.41 10.59 -18.97
C THR A 644 20.93 11.64 -17.96
N GLU A 645 20.34 12.73 -18.46
CA GLU A 645 19.72 13.77 -17.63
C GLU A 645 18.45 13.32 -16.91
N LYS A 646 17.91 12.13 -17.26
CA LYS A 646 16.67 11.59 -16.71
C LYS A 646 16.87 10.55 -15.60
N ALA A 647 18.10 10.23 -15.19
CA ALA A 647 18.34 9.07 -14.31
C ALA A 647 17.59 9.21 -12.97
N LEU A 648 17.65 10.39 -12.37
CA LEU A 648 16.96 10.71 -11.13
C LEU A 648 15.42 10.75 -11.29
N ALA A 649 14.92 11.21 -12.44
CA ALA A 649 13.49 11.15 -12.77
C ALA A 649 12.99 9.70 -12.97
N TYR A 650 13.82 8.84 -13.54
CA TYR A 650 13.53 7.41 -13.69
C TYR A 650 13.51 6.69 -12.33
N ASP A 651 14.42 7.05 -11.42
CA ASP A 651 14.38 6.55 -10.04
C ASP A 651 13.08 6.98 -9.32
N ASP A 652 12.63 8.23 -9.48
CA ASP A 652 11.34 8.67 -8.93
C ASP A 652 10.16 7.93 -9.55
N ARG A 653 10.21 7.68 -10.86
CA ARG A 653 9.17 6.94 -11.58
C ARG A 653 9.00 5.53 -11.02
N LEU A 654 10.10 4.78 -10.89
CA LEU A 654 10.10 3.45 -10.29
C LEU A 654 9.62 3.49 -8.82
N ALA A 655 10.11 4.44 -8.03
CA ALA A 655 9.71 4.58 -6.63
C ALA A 655 8.20 4.82 -6.46
N THR A 656 7.63 5.59 -7.39
CA THR A 656 6.22 6.00 -7.41
C THR A 656 5.29 4.87 -7.87
N ASP A 657 5.80 3.90 -8.63
CA ASP A 657 5.04 2.71 -9.07
C ASP A 657 4.68 1.76 -7.90
N ASN A 658 5.21 2.01 -6.70
CA ASN A 658 4.94 1.20 -5.52
C ASN A 658 3.46 1.18 -5.15
N GLU A 659 2.72 2.25 -5.40
CA GLU A 659 1.28 2.34 -5.16
C GLU A 659 0.53 2.14 -6.48
N VAL A 660 -0.36 1.16 -6.57
CA VAL A 660 -1.06 0.82 -7.85
C VAL A 660 -1.78 2.03 -8.45
N LYS A 661 -2.36 2.89 -7.63
CA LYS A 661 -3.04 4.14 -8.05
C LYS A 661 -2.10 5.18 -8.71
N ASN A 662 -0.78 5.01 -8.55
CA ASN A 662 0.24 5.91 -9.04
C ASN A 662 0.99 5.35 -10.25
N ILE A 663 0.78 4.08 -10.60
CA ILE A 663 1.27 3.50 -11.86
C ILE A 663 0.74 4.32 -13.02
N SER A 664 -0.58 4.56 -13.07
CA SER A 664 -1.16 5.56 -13.96
C SER A 664 -2.27 6.34 -13.26
N LYS A 665 -2.34 7.66 -13.52
CA LYS A 665 -3.45 8.50 -13.05
C LYS A 665 -4.72 8.28 -13.89
N ASP A 666 -4.59 7.69 -15.08
CA ASP A 666 -5.69 7.46 -16.01
C ASP A 666 -5.74 6.00 -16.50
N LEU A 667 -5.72 5.04 -15.57
CA LEU A 667 -5.85 3.61 -15.90
C LEU A 667 -7.13 3.31 -16.72
N ARG A 668 -8.17 4.13 -16.56
CA ARG A 668 -9.45 3.95 -17.28
C ARG A 668 -9.33 4.16 -18.79
N SER A 669 -8.37 4.99 -19.23
CA SER A 669 -8.09 5.17 -20.66
C SER A 669 -7.67 3.87 -21.37
N PHE A 670 -7.18 2.89 -20.61
CA PHE A 670 -6.78 1.57 -21.11
C PHE A 670 -7.85 0.50 -20.94
N PHE A 671 -9.02 0.82 -20.38
CA PHE A 671 -10.11 -0.14 -20.22
C PHE A 671 -10.75 -0.47 -21.56
N LEU A 672 -11.29 -1.67 -21.67
CA LEU A 672 -12.15 -2.00 -22.79
C LEU A 672 -13.46 -1.18 -22.73
N PRO A 673 -14.14 -0.99 -23.86
CA PRO A 673 -15.46 -0.38 -23.88
C PRO A 673 -16.44 -1.10 -22.94
N GLU A 674 -17.50 -0.39 -22.56
CA GLU A 674 -18.44 -0.85 -21.53
C GLU A 674 -18.95 -2.27 -21.80
N ASN A 675 -18.81 -3.13 -20.78
CA ASN A 675 -19.18 -4.55 -20.77
C ASN A 675 -18.38 -5.48 -21.70
N GLU A 676 -17.48 -4.99 -22.54
CA GLU A 676 -16.71 -5.87 -23.46
C GLU A 676 -15.85 -6.88 -22.71
N LEU A 677 -15.14 -6.44 -21.66
CA LEU A 677 -14.33 -7.37 -20.86
C LEU A 677 -15.20 -8.44 -20.19
N HIS A 678 -16.35 -8.07 -19.63
CA HIS A 678 -17.25 -9.04 -19.00
C HIS A 678 -17.73 -10.08 -20.03
N CYS A 679 -18.15 -9.64 -21.21
CA CYS A 679 -18.59 -10.52 -22.30
C CYS A 679 -17.47 -11.46 -22.76
N LEU A 680 -16.25 -10.93 -22.91
CA LEU A 680 -15.07 -11.70 -23.26
C LEU A 680 -14.75 -12.79 -22.21
N LEU A 681 -14.81 -12.44 -20.93
CA LEU A 681 -14.53 -13.39 -19.84
C LEU A 681 -15.58 -14.50 -19.78
N ILE A 682 -16.86 -14.20 -20.01
CA ILE A 682 -17.93 -15.21 -20.09
C ILE A 682 -17.72 -16.13 -21.30
N ALA A 683 -17.35 -15.58 -22.47
CA ALA A 683 -17.02 -16.38 -23.65
C ALA A 683 -15.80 -17.29 -23.40
N LYS A 684 -14.75 -16.78 -22.73
CA LYS A 684 -13.61 -17.59 -22.29
C LYS A 684 -14.00 -18.71 -21.34
N GLN A 685 -14.95 -18.46 -20.43
CA GLN A 685 -15.47 -19.47 -19.50
C GLN A 685 -16.30 -20.56 -20.17
N LEU A 686 -17.02 -20.23 -21.24
CA LEU A 686 -17.71 -21.21 -22.09
C LEU A 686 -16.72 -22.10 -22.86
N GLY A 687 -15.59 -21.52 -23.28
CA GLY A 687 -14.53 -22.20 -24.02
C GLY A 687 -14.86 -22.39 -25.51
N GLU A 688 -13.82 -22.68 -26.28
CA GLU A 688 -13.88 -22.68 -27.76
C GLU A 688 -14.94 -23.62 -28.33
N LYS A 689 -15.08 -24.82 -27.77
CA LYS A 689 -16.08 -25.80 -28.22
C LYS A 689 -17.51 -25.25 -28.12
N MET A 690 -17.86 -24.68 -26.97
CA MET A 690 -19.22 -24.20 -26.74
C MET A 690 -19.47 -22.90 -27.52
N CYS A 691 -18.49 -22.00 -27.58
CA CYS A 691 -18.55 -20.80 -28.41
C CYS A 691 -18.73 -21.14 -29.89
N THR A 692 -18.05 -22.17 -30.41
CA THR A 692 -18.24 -22.65 -31.78
C THR A 692 -19.67 -23.15 -32.02
N MET A 693 -20.21 -23.97 -31.11
CA MET A 693 -21.59 -24.45 -31.25
C MET A 693 -22.62 -23.32 -31.20
N LEU A 694 -22.43 -22.35 -30.30
CA LEU A 694 -23.27 -21.15 -30.24
C LEU A 694 -23.16 -20.33 -31.53
N TYR A 695 -21.94 -20.15 -32.03
CA TYR A 695 -21.68 -19.40 -33.25
C TYR A 695 -22.34 -20.04 -34.46
N ASP A 696 -22.18 -21.35 -34.65
CA ASP A 696 -22.70 -22.08 -35.81
C ASP A 696 -24.23 -22.02 -35.87
N VAL A 697 -24.89 -22.30 -34.75
CA VAL A 697 -26.36 -22.27 -34.68
C VAL A 697 -26.89 -20.85 -34.81
N LEU A 698 -26.23 -19.86 -34.17
CA LEU A 698 -26.63 -18.47 -34.28
C LEU A 698 -26.42 -17.96 -35.71
N SER A 699 -25.32 -18.31 -36.37
CA SER A 699 -25.03 -17.93 -37.76
C SER A 699 -26.08 -18.49 -38.71
N ALA A 700 -26.46 -19.75 -38.54
CA ALA A 700 -27.54 -20.37 -39.30
C ALA A 700 -28.87 -19.59 -39.10
N LEU A 701 -29.21 -19.25 -37.86
CA LEU A 701 -30.43 -18.52 -37.54
C LEU A 701 -30.41 -17.08 -38.06
N ILE A 702 -29.32 -16.33 -37.89
CA ILE A 702 -29.17 -14.91 -38.29
C ILE A 702 -29.27 -14.72 -39.80
N ASN A 703 -28.92 -15.75 -40.58
CA ASN A 703 -29.08 -15.75 -42.03
C ASN A 703 -30.55 -15.94 -42.49
N GLU A 704 -31.45 -16.37 -41.60
CA GLU A 704 -32.91 -16.42 -41.86
C GLU A 704 -33.57 -15.06 -41.62
N GLU A 705 -33.20 -14.06 -42.42
CA GLU A 705 -33.51 -12.64 -42.17
C GLU A 705 -35.00 -12.34 -41.89
N ARG A 706 -35.91 -13.05 -42.57
CA ARG A 706 -37.37 -12.90 -42.42
C ARG A 706 -37.85 -13.09 -40.97
N ARG A 707 -37.14 -13.86 -40.14
CA ARG A 707 -37.52 -14.09 -38.72
C ARG A 707 -37.28 -12.89 -37.82
N PHE A 708 -36.47 -11.94 -38.26
CA PHE A 708 -36.15 -10.73 -37.50
C PHE A 708 -36.93 -9.51 -38.00
N GLN A 709 -37.53 -9.60 -39.19
CA GLN A 709 -38.32 -8.53 -39.79
C GLN A 709 -39.70 -8.43 -39.12
N LYS A 710 -40.14 -7.19 -38.85
CA LYS A 710 -41.45 -6.94 -38.24
C LYS A 710 -42.59 -7.20 -39.22
N SER A 711 -43.74 -7.61 -38.69
CA SER A 711 -44.99 -7.64 -39.47
C SER A 711 -45.46 -6.20 -39.75
N SER A 712 -45.82 -5.91 -40.98
CA SER A 712 -46.19 -4.57 -41.48
C SER A 712 -47.50 -3.99 -40.90
N LYS A 713 -48.19 -4.70 -40.00
CA LYS A 713 -49.58 -4.41 -39.64
C LYS A 713 -49.79 -3.42 -38.47
N ASP A 714 -48.76 -3.10 -37.68
CA ASP A 714 -48.95 -2.39 -36.39
C ASP A 714 -48.19 -1.06 -36.20
N SER A 715 -47.68 -0.38 -37.25
CA SER A 715 -46.98 0.91 -37.08
C SER A 715 -47.81 2.13 -37.51
N TRP A 716 -48.03 3.07 -36.57
CA TRP A 716 -48.61 4.39 -36.84
C TRP A 716 -47.58 5.30 -37.52
N LYS A 717 -47.97 5.97 -38.60
CA LYS A 717 -47.05 6.76 -39.47
C LYS A 717 -47.03 8.25 -39.09
N LEU A 718 -45.84 8.81 -38.88
CA LEU A 718 -45.57 10.25 -39.01
C LEU A 718 -44.74 10.49 -40.29
N ARG A 719 -45.20 11.44 -41.13
CA ARG A 719 -44.75 11.71 -42.52
C ARG A 719 -43.29 12.14 -42.71
N TRP A 720 -42.48 12.24 -41.66
CA TRP A 720 -41.11 12.75 -41.70
C TRP A 720 -40.03 11.66 -41.78
N PHE A 721 -40.40 10.38 -41.61
CA PHE A 721 -39.51 9.24 -41.86
C PHE A 721 -39.89 8.60 -43.20
N SER A 722 -39.33 9.11 -44.31
CA SER A 722 -39.64 8.67 -45.67
C SER A 722 -38.95 7.36 -46.06
N ASP A 723 -39.74 6.41 -46.58
CA ASP A 723 -39.51 5.53 -47.75
C ASP A 723 -38.23 4.68 -47.87
N LYS A 724 -37.85 3.96 -46.81
CA LYS A 724 -37.11 2.68 -46.96
C LYS A 724 -37.74 1.58 -46.11
N ASP A 725 -38.49 0.72 -46.80
CA ASP A 725 -38.99 -0.62 -46.45
C ASP A 725 -39.53 -0.93 -45.04
N VAL A 726 -40.80 -1.34 -45.06
CA VAL A 726 -41.67 -1.79 -43.97
C VAL A 726 -41.30 -3.20 -43.45
N SER A 727 -40.02 -3.59 -43.53
CA SER A 727 -39.50 -4.86 -43.00
C SER A 727 -38.02 -4.77 -42.62
N SER A 728 -37.62 -3.73 -41.89
CA SER A 728 -36.21 -3.58 -41.51
C SER A 728 -35.80 -4.52 -40.37
N THR A 729 -34.77 -5.31 -40.62
CA THR A 729 -34.08 -6.13 -39.62
C THR A 729 -33.53 -5.22 -38.50
N PRO A 730 -33.70 -5.57 -37.21
CA PRO A 730 -33.21 -4.75 -36.11
C PRO A 730 -31.71 -4.49 -36.23
N THR A 731 -31.27 -3.25 -35.98
CA THR A 731 -29.85 -2.86 -36.07
C THR A 731 -28.94 -3.77 -35.24
N GLY A 732 -29.38 -4.23 -34.06
CA GLY A 732 -28.57 -5.16 -33.27
C GLY A 732 -28.34 -6.52 -33.95
N ILE A 733 -29.31 -7.03 -34.73
CA ILE A 733 -29.15 -8.26 -35.52
C ILE A 733 -28.20 -8.01 -36.70
N LEU A 734 -28.28 -6.84 -37.34
CA LEU A 734 -27.34 -6.43 -38.38
C LEU A 734 -25.90 -6.34 -37.84
N ASN A 735 -25.71 -5.74 -36.65
CA ASN A 735 -24.40 -5.69 -36.01
C ASN A 735 -23.85 -7.09 -35.68
N ILE A 736 -24.69 -8.03 -35.25
CA ILE A 736 -24.27 -9.43 -35.04
C ILE A 736 -23.79 -10.04 -36.36
N ARG A 737 -24.56 -9.84 -37.44
CA ARG A 737 -24.21 -10.31 -38.78
C ARG A 737 -22.87 -9.69 -39.26
N GLU A 738 -22.65 -8.40 -39.03
CA GLU A 738 -21.39 -7.73 -39.33
C GLU A 738 -20.21 -8.36 -38.60
N VAL A 739 -20.34 -8.62 -37.28
CA VAL A 739 -19.30 -9.29 -36.48
C VAL A 739 -19.03 -10.72 -36.99
N MET A 740 -20.03 -11.43 -37.51
CA MET A 740 -19.85 -12.77 -38.07
C MET A 740 -19.09 -12.77 -39.41
N HIS A 741 -19.28 -11.74 -40.23
CA HIS A 741 -18.63 -11.63 -41.55
C HIS A 741 -17.32 -10.85 -41.54
N ASP A 742 -17.03 -10.09 -40.49
CA ASP A 742 -15.78 -9.36 -40.36
C ASP A 742 -14.62 -10.31 -40.06
N GLU A 743 -13.66 -10.38 -40.99
CA GLU A 743 -12.43 -11.17 -40.84
C GLU A 743 -11.57 -10.67 -39.66
N ASN A 744 -11.70 -9.39 -39.28
CA ASN A 744 -11.00 -8.80 -38.14
C ASN A 744 -11.74 -8.99 -36.80
N SER A 745 -12.88 -9.68 -36.80
CA SER A 745 -13.67 -9.86 -35.58
C SER A 745 -13.06 -10.86 -34.59
N GLY A 746 -11.98 -11.54 -34.96
CA GLY A 746 -11.18 -12.40 -34.09
C GLY A 746 -10.73 -13.67 -34.83
N ASN A 747 -9.63 -14.25 -34.35
CA ASN A 747 -9.02 -15.46 -34.93
C ASN A 747 -9.70 -16.76 -34.45
N ASP A 748 -10.56 -16.68 -33.43
CA ASP A 748 -11.31 -17.79 -32.85
C ASP A 748 -12.77 -17.41 -32.55
N ASN A 749 -13.59 -18.42 -32.24
CA ASN A 749 -15.01 -18.19 -31.97
C ASN A 749 -15.26 -17.61 -30.57
N VAL A 750 -14.32 -17.75 -29.62
CA VAL A 750 -14.41 -17.09 -28.31
C VAL A 750 -14.44 -15.56 -28.46
N LEU A 751 -13.52 -14.97 -29.23
CA LEU A 751 -13.47 -13.53 -29.46
C LEU A 751 -14.72 -13.02 -30.19
N ARG A 752 -15.15 -13.74 -31.23
CA ARG A 752 -16.36 -13.39 -32.01
C ARG A 752 -17.61 -13.43 -31.13
N ILE A 753 -17.78 -14.48 -30.33
CA ILE A 753 -18.91 -14.61 -29.40
C ILE A 753 -18.87 -13.53 -28.31
N GLY A 754 -17.69 -13.19 -27.78
CA GLY A 754 -17.52 -12.06 -26.86
C GLY A 754 -18.02 -10.73 -27.45
N LYS A 755 -17.68 -10.44 -28.71
CA LYS A 755 -18.17 -9.25 -29.43
C LYS A 755 -19.68 -9.28 -29.68
N ILE A 756 -20.23 -10.45 -30.04
CA ILE A 756 -21.67 -10.65 -30.21
C ILE A 756 -22.41 -10.39 -28.89
N PHE A 757 -21.89 -10.91 -27.77
CA PHE A 757 -22.45 -10.67 -26.44
C PHE A 757 -22.46 -9.18 -26.09
N ALA A 758 -21.37 -8.47 -26.34
CA ALA A 758 -21.30 -7.02 -26.13
C ALA A 758 -22.32 -6.26 -27.01
N ALA A 759 -22.46 -6.63 -28.28
CA ALA A 759 -23.41 -6.02 -29.20
C ALA A 759 -24.87 -6.18 -28.76
N VAL A 760 -25.20 -7.29 -28.10
CA VAL A 760 -26.53 -7.57 -27.52
C VAL A 760 -26.75 -6.82 -26.22
N LEU A 761 -25.74 -6.76 -25.33
CA LEU A 761 -25.89 -6.11 -24.03
C LEU A 761 -26.15 -4.60 -24.16
N ASN A 762 -25.68 -3.99 -25.25
CA ASN A 762 -25.97 -2.60 -25.62
C ASN A 762 -27.41 -2.38 -26.17
N ARG A 763 -28.29 -3.39 -26.17
CA ARG A 763 -29.68 -3.29 -26.63
C ARG A 763 -30.65 -3.14 -25.47
N PRO A 764 -31.79 -2.42 -25.64
CA PRO A 764 -32.80 -2.28 -24.59
C PRO A 764 -33.28 -3.64 -24.09
N GLU A 765 -33.49 -3.82 -22.78
CA GLU A 765 -33.89 -5.10 -22.20
C GLU A 765 -35.18 -5.62 -22.83
N SER A 766 -36.23 -4.78 -22.87
CA SER A 766 -37.51 -5.10 -23.49
C SER A 766 -37.86 -4.15 -24.63
N ASP A 767 -38.54 -4.68 -25.64
CA ASP A 767 -39.18 -3.93 -26.72
C ASP A 767 -40.29 -4.83 -27.28
N SER A 768 -41.54 -4.42 -27.07
CA SER A 768 -42.72 -5.18 -27.46
C SER A 768 -42.85 -5.35 -28.98
N SER A 769 -42.07 -4.63 -29.77
CA SER A 769 -42.08 -4.70 -31.24
C SER A 769 -41.08 -5.72 -31.81
N ARG A 770 -40.33 -6.44 -30.96
CA ARG A 770 -39.38 -7.47 -31.37
C ARG A 770 -40.09 -8.79 -31.71
N THR A 771 -39.58 -9.49 -32.72
CA THR A 771 -40.03 -10.85 -33.05
C THR A 771 -39.59 -11.85 -31.99
N THR A 772 -40.23 -13.03 -31.96
CA THR A 772 -39.84 -14.14 -31.07
C THR A 772 -38.37 -14.52 -31.25
N ALA A 773 -37.86 -14.58 -32.48
CA ALA A 773 -36.46 -14.89 -32.75
C ALA A 773 -35.51 -13.80 -32.23
N THR A 774 -35.88 -12.52 -32.36
CA THR A 774 -35.08 -11.40 -31.83
C THR A 774 -35.00 -11.47 -30.30
N ASN A 775 -36.14 -11.68 -29.63
CA ASN A 775 -36.17 -11.84 -28.17
C ASN A 775 -35.39 -13.08 -27.72
N SER A 776 -35.53 -14.21 -28.41
CA SER A 776 -34.78 -15.42 -28.14
C SER A 776 -33.27 -15.19 -28.17
N VAL A 777 -32.74 -14.56 -29.23
CA VAL A 777 -31.29 -14.25 -29.32
C VAL A 777 -30.85 -13.32 -28.20
N TYR A 778 -31.56 -12.21 -27.98
CA TYR A 778 -31.15 -11.21 -27.00
C TYR A 778 -31.26 -11.71 -25.55
N ASP A 779 -32.37 -12.37 -25.20
CA ASP A 779 -32.65 -12.78 -23.84
C ASP A 779 -31.77 -13.97 -23.42
N ARG A 780 -31.50 -14.92 -24.33
CA ARG A 780 -30.58 -16.03 -24.06
C ARG A 780 -29.16 -15.56 -23.82
N ILE A 781 -28.67 -14.63 -24.65
CA ILE A 781 -27.35 -14.03 -24.46
C ILE A 781 -27.30 -13.26 -23.14
N ARG A 782 -28.32 -12.45 -22.81
CA ARG A 782 -28.35 -11.76 -21.51
C ARG A 782 -28.37 -12.72 -20.33
N LYS A 783 -29.09 -13.83 -20.43
CA LYS A 783 -29.15 -14.86 -19.38
C LYS A 783 -27.77 -15.48 -19.12
N LEU A 784 -26.95 -15.66 -20.16
CA LEU A 784 -25.55 -16.12 -20.02
C LEU A 784 -24.65 -15.10 -19.29
N LEU A 785 -24.98 -13.82 -19.37
CA LEU A 785 -24.20 -12.72 -18.77
C LEU A 785 -24.67 -12.34 -17.36
N GLN A 786 -25.75 -12.96 -16.85
CA GLN A 786 -26.27 -12.68 -15.51
C GLN A 786 -25.65 -13.60 -14.44
N PRO A 787 -25.67 -13.17 -13.16
CA PRO A 787 -25.30 -14.06 -12.05
C PRO A 787 -26.15 -15.32 -12.05
N LEU A 788 -25.51 -16.47 -11.82
CA LEU A 788 -26.19 -17.76 -11.86
C LEU A 788 -26.91 -18.03 -10.53
N SER A 789 -28.09 -18.66 -10.61
CA SER A 789 -28.68 -19.29 -9.44
C SER A 789 -27.94 -20.58 -9.10
N SER A 790 -28.02 -21.05 -7.85
CA SER A 790 -27.27 -22.22 -7.35
C SER A 790 -27.53 -23.53 -8.09
N GLU A 791 -28.59 -23.61 -8.89
CA GLU A 791 -29.04 -24.83 -9.57
C GLU A 791 -28.73 -24.84 -11.07
N ILE A 792 -28.22 -23.74 -11.64
CA ILE A 792 -28.05 -23.58 -13.09
C ILE A 792 -26.58 -23.31 -13.43
N THR A 793 -26.03 -24.06 -14.38
CA THR A 793 -24.67 -23.85 -14.90
C THR A 793 -24.67 -23.00 -16.16
N LEU A 794 -23.54 -22.33 -16.42
CA LEU A 794 -23.35 -21.53 -17.65
C LEU A 794 -23.48 -22.42 -18.90
N GLN A 795 -22.96 -23.64 -18.86
CA GLN A 795 -23.07 -24.62 -19.93
C GLN A 795 -24.53 -25.02 -20.20
N ALA A 796 -25.33 -25.25 -19.16
CA ALA A 796 -26.75 -25.59 -19.34
C ALA A 796 -27.54 -24.46 -20.01
N LEU A 797 -27.24 -23.20 -19.67
CA LEU A 797 -27.84 -22.04 -20.33
C LEU A 797 -27.42 -21.93 -21.81
N ALA A 798 -26.17 -22.26 -22.13
CA ALA A 798 -25.68 -22.25 -23.50
C ALA A 798 -26.35 -23.36 -24.33
N GLU A 799 -26.48 -24.57 -23.76
CA GLU A 799 -27.19 -25.68 -24.38
C GLU A 799 -28.68 -25.36 -24.61
N GLU A 800 -29.33 -24.69 -23.65
CA GLU A 800 -30.71 -24.21 -23.78
C GLU A 800 -30.83 -23.23 -24.96
N ALA A 801 -29.88 -22.29 -25.11
CA ALA A 801 -29.84 -21.36 -26.23
C ALA A 801 -29.63 -22.08 -27.57
N ILE A 802 -28.70 -23.03 -27.64
CA ILE A 802 -28.41 -23.85 -28.83
C ILE A 802 -29.65 -24.61 -29.28
N LEU A 803 -30.36 -25.27 -28.36
CA LEU A 803 -31.57 -26.04 -28.65
C LEU A 803 -32.69 -25.16 -29.19
N GLU A 804 -32.92 -24.02 -28.54
CA GLU A 804 -33.97 -23.09 -28.95
C GLU A 804 -33.68 -22.48 -30.32
N TRP A 805 -32.46 -21.99 -30.55
CA TRP A 805 -32.08 -21.37 -31.82
C TRP A 805 -32.08 -22.39 -32.97
N SER A 806 -31.66 -23.63 -32.72
CA SER A 806 -31.76 -24.72 -33.70
C SER A 806 -33.22 -25.01 -34.05
N SER A 807 -34.11 -25.07 -33.06
CA SER A 807 -35.55 -25.27 -33.28
C SER A 807 -36.18 -24.14 -34.08
N LEU A 808 -35.81 -22.89 -33.81
CA LEU A 808 -36.27 -21.72 -34.57
C LEU A 808 -35.80 -21.77 -36.03
N PHE A 809 -34.55 -22.16 -36.26
CA PHE A 809 -33.99 -22.33 -37.60
C PHE A 809 -34.67 -23.46 -38.39
N GLU A 810 -34.84 -24.64 -37.78
CA GLU A 810 -35.50 -25.79 -38.42
C GLU A 810 -36.98 -25.55 -38.69
N SER A 811 -37.64 -24.74 -37.87
CA SER A 811 -39.00 -24.27 -38.14
C SER A 811 -39.03 -23.34 -39.36
N SER A 812 -38.01 -22.48 -39.53
CA SER A 812 -37.85 -21.60 -40.70
C SER A 812 -37.75 -22.38 -41.99
N LYS A 813 -36.87 -23.40 -41.99
CA LYS A 813 -36.68 -24.26 -43.15
C LYS A 813 -37.97 -24.96 -43.54
N ARG A 814 -38.75 -25.46 -42.57
CA ARG A 814 -40.03 -26.13 -42.84
C ARG A 814 -41.08 -25.18 -43.43
N GLU A 815 -41.20 -23.96 -42.88
CA GLU A 815 -42.11 -22.93 -43.40
C GLU A 815 -41.72 -22.49 -44.82
N ASN A 816 -40.44 -22.25 -45.07
CA ASN A 816 -39.93 -21.88 -46.40
C ASN A 816 -40.03 -23.03 -47.40
N SER A 817 -39.81 -24.28 -46.99
CA SER A 817 -39.98 -25.46 -47.87
C SER A 817 -41.44 -25.67 -48.23
N GLY A 818 -42.37 -25.44 -47.29
CA GLY A 818 -43.82 -25.51 -47.54
C GLY A 818 -44.31 -24.43 -48.52
N LEU A 819 -43.66 -23.27 -48.56
CA LEU A 819 -43.95 -22.18 -49.50
C LEU A 819 -43.40 -22.41 -50.92
N VAL A 820 -42.40 -23.27 -51.10
CA VAL A 820 -41.84 -23.62 -52.43
C VAL A 820 -42.70 -24.67 -53.15
N TYR A 821 -43.60 -25.35 -52.45
CA TYR A 821 -44.56 -26.32 -53.02
C TYR A 821 -45.99 -25.75 -53.19
N VAL A 822 -46.17 -24.43 -53.05
CA VAL A 822 -47.43 -23.71 -53.34
C VAL A 822 -47.31 -22.91 -54.62
#